data_AF-A0A183FFW6-F1
#
_entry.id   AF-A0A183FFW6-F1
#
_cell.length_a   1.000
_cell.length_b   1.000
_cell.length_c   1.000
_cell.angle_alpha   90.00
_cell.angle_beta   90.00
_cell.angle_gamma   90.00
#
_symmetry.space_group_name_H-M   'P 1'
#
loop_
_entity.id
_entity.type
_entity.pdbx_description
1 polymer ?
#
loop_
_entity_poly.entity_id
_entity_poly.type
_entity_poly.pdbx_seq_one_letter_code
_entity_poly.pdbx_strand_id
1 'polypeptide(L)'
;MTGGAETINDPVSLKNKFEEEIGSLQMLCDQFQSKISLLEHELNKDKREYVNQLQRLYERNAEAIDKIRQLDSTMQTVSTKVVHLGDQLESVHQPRQRAHDALQLIQHFDEFLSDQPLNSMIFTDPDKLLESADLVQKLYSISQELSKDKFLAVQARIAHRYEEVERLLIDEFGRAQRDEKKMAAVAKILSEFKGYSHCVARYVEYIQSLFRAGCDDVYAEALQLVRSHKPKIEAIFPSPTAVVQKLILSLYTGRLKEHIYAKLRDCKDSGDREGYLVGLAQSYSSILRLNKELDALHVSSDASFLPTLTRSIFDRYLSTYQSEELDYLNAQCSNMLQRFYESKKHVKKQIHSGGLQELKRDVQARLLTVETYGGETFLSEDVAISILQETKNAFNRASQKSEVPKHSENILDILLKYLYSEHLDYAVELAIAGISLAEPKVGPPAYFFSVVSQNTTIVLLLMKQYEDSVLPLIKGTVVEQCVAKKWSTSLRSLEQKINMGLERQLNAVIGYVRFVLSSEQKKADFRPDSQQIILGASAPCQQVVRFLSGQATAMERGCDGGNLVVLQTELANRLYKLLLHHIQQFTFNSAGAMLLLCDLNEYRKCVSQWRLEANATRQFESLHALANLLVVLPDNLSDAAHSPMLSDVDHTLIQDFIKLRHDYKNLKISVNLY
;
A
#
# COMPACT_ATOMS: atom_id res chain seq x y z
N MET A 1 -0.51 34.29 -15.04
CA MET A 1 0.55 34.87 -14.19
C MET A 1 1.78 35.08 -15.05
N THR A 2 2.16 36.33 -15.31
CA THR A 2 3.53 36.90 -15.21
C THR A 2 3.49 38.28 -15.87
N GLY A 3 3.52 39.34 -15.06
CA GLY A 3 3.56 40.72 -15.56
C GLY A 3 3.36 41.72 -14.42
N GLY A 4 4.49 42.16 -13.85
CA GLY A 4 4.73 43.42 -13.15
C GLY A 4 3.62 44.05 -12.30
N ALA A 5 3.88 44.17 -11.01
CA ALA A 5 3.26 45.18 -10.18
C ALA A 5 3.70 46.58 -10.65
N GLU A 6 3.03 47.14 -11.65
CA GLU A 6 3.06 48.58 -11.89
C GLU A 6 2.13 49.24 -10.87
N THR A 7 2.70 50.12 -10.04
CA THR A 7 1.96 51.03 -9.18
C THR A 7 0.90 51.76 -10.01
N ILE A 8 -0.36 51.50 -9.70
CA ILE A 8 -1.53 52.05 -10.38
C ILE A 8 -1.62 53.54 -10.03
N ASN A 9 -0.98 54.38 -10.84
CA ASN A 9 -1.00 55.84 -10.67
C ASN A 9 -2.12 56.51 -11.48
N ASP A 10 -2.90 55.75 -12.25
CA ASP A 10 -4.04 56.26 -13.00
C ASP A 10 -5.26 55.32 -12.91
N PRO A 11 -6.26 55.64 -12.06
CA PRO A 11 -7.51 54.91 -11.95
C PRO A 11 -8.24 54.77 -13.30
N VAL A 12 -8.03 55.71 -14.23
CA VAL A 12 -8.65 55.68 -15.57
C VAL A 12 -8.01 54.59 -16.42
N SER A 13 -6.68 54.47 -16.42
CA SER A 13 -5.98 53.39 -17.13
C SER A 13 -6.38 52.00 -16.63
N LEU A 14 -6.53 51.83 -15.31
CA LEU A 14 -6.97 50.55 -14.74
C LEU A 14 -8.41 50.21 -15.11
N LYS A 15 -9.30 51.20 -15.04
CA LYS A 15 -10.69 51.07 -15.48
C LYS A 15 -10.74 50.65 -16.95
N ASN A 16 -9.95 51.30 -17.81
CA ASN A 16 -9.91 50.98 -19.24
C ASN A 16 -9.40 49.55 -19.49
N LYS A 17 -8.34 49.10 -18.79
CA LYS A 17 -7.88 47.70 -18.87
C LYS A 17 -8.94 46.70 -18.38
N PHE A 18 -9.66 47.02 -17.30
CA PHE A 18 -10.77 46.18 -16.84
C PHE A 18 -11.93 46.16 -17.84
N GLU A 19 -12.27 47.30 -18.46
CA GLU A 19 -13.29 47.37 -19.53
C GLU A 19 -12.87 46.56 -20.77
N GLU A 20 -11.58 46.58 -21.15
CA GLU A 20 -11.02 45.76 -22.24
C GLU A 20 -11.05 44.26 -21.91
N GLU A 21 -10.65 43.86 -20.70
CA GLU A 21 -10.68 42.46 -20.25
C GLU A 21 -12.12 41.95 -20.07
N ILE A 22 -13.03 42.78 -19.57
CA ILE A 22 -14.47 42.47 -19.50
C ILE A 22 -15.04 42.32 -20.90
N GLY A 23 -14.69 43.21 -21.85
CA GLY A 23 -15.08 43.09 -23.24
C GLY A 23 -14.52 41.81 -23.90
N SER A 24 -13.28 41.46 -23.59
CA SER A 24 -12.64 40.22 -24.05
C SER A 24 -13.33 38.97 -23.48
N LEU A 25 -13.69 39.00 -22.19
CA LEU A 25 -14.47 37.95 -21.54
C LEU A 25 -15.89 37.84 -22.09
N GLN A 26 -16.55 38.95 -22.40
CA GLN A 26 -17.87 38.96 -23.06
C GLN A 26 -17.79 38.34 -24.46
N MET A 27 -16.82 38.75 -25.27
CA MET A 27 -16.57 38.16 -26.59
C MET A 27 -16.30 36.65 -26.49
N LEU A 28 -15.52 36.21 -25.50
CA LEU A 28 -15.26 34.80 -25.26
C LEU A 28 -16.53 34.05 -24.81
N CYS A 29 -17.34 34.68 -23.96
CA CYS A 29 -18.62 34.13 -23.51
C CYS A 29 -19.59 33.97 -24.68
N ASP A 30 -19.67 34.96 -25.58
CA ASP A 30 -20.49 34.91 -26.79
C ASP A 30 -20.00 33.84 -27.77
N GLN A 31 -18.67 33.65 -27.90
CA GLN A 31 -18.09 32.57 -28.68
C GLN A 31 -18.47 31.19 -28.12
N PHE A 32 -18.39 31.00 -26.80
CA PHE A 32 -18.82 29.77 -26.16
C PHE A 32 -20.33 29.55 -26.30
N GLN A 33 -21.15 30.59 -26.15
CA GLN A 33 -22.61 30.51 -26.31
C GLN A 33 -23.01 30.14 -27.74
N SER A 34 -22.31 30.69 -28.74
CA SER A 34 -22.49 30.34 -30.15
C SER A 34 -22.08 28.88 -30.41
N LYS A 35 -20.94 28.44 -29.84
CA LYS A 35 -20.48 27.05 -29.97
C LYS A 35 -21.43 26.05 -29.31
N ILE A 36 -21.96 26.38 -28.12
CA ILE A 36 -23.00 25.60 -27.45
C ILE A 36 -24.25 25.50 -28.32
N SER A 37 -24.72 26.63 -28.88
CA SER A 37 -25.92 26.65 -29.72
C SER A 37 -25.76 25.80 -31.00
N LEU A 38 -24.58 25.81 -31.62
CA LEU A 38 -24.28 24.97 -32.78
C LEU A 38 -24.27 23.48 -32.40
N LEU A 39 -23.60 23.12 -31.30
CA LEU A 39 -23.56 21.74 -30.80
C LEU A 39 -24.94 21.25 -30.38
N GLU A 40 -25.77 22.09 -29.75
CA GLU A 40 -27.16 21.77 -29.43
C GLU A 40 -28.01 21.56 -30.69
N HIS A 41 -27.76 22.34 -31.75
CA HIS A 41 -28.44 22.16 -33.02
C HIS A 41 -28.06 20.84 -33.70
N GLU A 42 -26.76 20.51 -33.75
CA GLU A 42 -26.27 19.23 -34.27
C GLU A 42 -26.81 18.05 -33.45
N LEU A 43 -26.75 18.11 -32.13
CA LEU A 43 -27.31 17.09 -31.25
C LEU A 43 -28.81 16.87 -31.50
N ASN A 44 -29.58 17.95 -31.67
CA ASN A 44 -31.01 17.86 -31.95
C ASN A 44 -31.32 17.35 -33.36
N LYS A 45 -30.43 17.58 -34.33
CA LYS A 45 -30.54 17.00 -35.66
C LYS A 45 -30.27 15.50 -35.61
N ASP A 46 -29.15 15.09 -35.02
CA ASP A 46 -28.76 13.69 -34.88
C ASP A 46 -29.78 12.90 -34.06
N LYS A 47 -30.31 13.48 -32.98
CA LYS A 47 -31.40 12.88 -32.20
C LYS A 47 -32.64 12.63 -33.05
N ARG A 48 -33.02 13.56 -33.93
CA ARG A 48 -34.17 13.38 -34.83
C ARG A 48 -33.90 12.31 -35.88
N GLU A 49 -32.71 12.28 -36.46
CA GLU A 49 -32.32 11.24 -37.42
C GLU A 49 -32.30 9.86 -36.78
N TYR A 50 -31.75 9.75 -35.57
CA TYR A 50 -31.72 8.51 -34.80
C TYR A 50 -33.13 8.01 -34.45
N VAL A 51 -34.02 8.88 -33.97
CA VAL A 51 -35.41 8.52 -33.67
C VAL A 51 -36.14 8.02 -34.93
N ASN A 52 -35.95 8.70 -36.06
CA ASN A 52 -36.53 8.27 -37.33
C ASN A 52 -35.98 6.91 -37.80
N GLN A 53 -34.68 6.67 -37.62
CA GLN A 53 -34.07 5.38 -37.94
C GLN A 53 -34.60 4.27 -37.01
N LEU A 54 -34.76 4.57 -35.72
CA LEU A 54 -35.29 3.64 -34.74
C LEU A 54 -36.74 3.24 -35.08
N GLN A 55 -37.55 4.21 -35.50
CA GLN A 55 -38.92 3.95 -35.94
C GLN A 55 -38.97 3.07 -37.19
N ARG A 56 -38.15 3.35 -38.21
CA ARG A 56 -38.05 2.49 -39.41
C ARG A 56 -37.59 1.07 -39.07
N LEU A 57 -36.64 0.94 -38.15
CA LEU A 57 -36.19 -0.38 -37.67
C LEU A 57 -37.30 -1.10 -36.93
N TYR A 58 -38.09 -0.40 -36.11
CA TYR A 58 -39.22 -0.97 -35.39
C TYR A 58 -40.31 -1.47 -36.36
N GLU A 59 -40.67 -0.67 -37.37
CA GLU A 59 -41.63 -1.06 -38.41
C GLU A 59 -41.14 -2.27 -39.21
N ARG A 60 -39.87 -2.27 -39.64
CA ARG A 60 -39.27 -3.39 -40.36
C ARG A 60 -39.17 -4.65 -39.51
N ASN A 61 -38.94 -4.51 -38.21
CA ASN A 61 -38.94 -5.62 -37.28
C ASN A 61 -40.35 -6.16 -37.04
N ALA A 62 -41.37 -5.30 -36.96
CA ALA A 62 -42.77 -5.71 -36.88
C ALA A 62 -43.19 -6.52 -38.11
N GLU A 63 -42.83 -6.07 -39.32
CA GLU A 63 -43.06 -6.83 -40.56
C GLU A 63 -42.33 -8.18 -40.57
N ALA A 64 -41.09 -8.22 -40.07
CA ALA A 64 -40.33 -9.46 -39.96
C ALA A 64 -40.99 -10.43 -38.96
N ILE A 65 -41.48 -9.94 -37.82
CA ILE A 65 -42.21 -10.73 -36.83
C ILE A 65 -43.49 -11.31 -37.45
N ASP A 66 -44.24 -10.53 -38.23
CA ASP A 66 -45.45 -11.06 -38.88
C ASP A 66 -45.13 -12.10 -39.96
N LYS A 67 -44.04 -11.91 -40.73
CA LYS A 67 -43.53 -12.95 -41.64
C LYS A 67 -43.09 -14.21 -40.89
N ILE A 68 -42.45 -14.08 -39.74
CA ILE A 68 -42.09 -15.21 -38.87
C ILE A 68 -43.35 -15.90 -38.36
N ARG A 69 -44.38 -15.17 -37.94
CA ARG A 69 -45.66 -15.77 -37.51
C ARG A 69 -46.35 -16.53 -38.63
N GLN A 70 -46.32 -16.03 -39.85
CA GLN A 70 -46.83 -16.75 -41.03
C GLN A 70 -46.00 -18.01 -41.31
N LEU A 71 -44.67 -17.90 -41.24
CA LEU A 71 -43.77 -19.04 -41.36
C LEU A 71 -44.04 -20.07 -40.26
N ASP A 72 -44.18 -19.66 -39.01
CA ASP A 72 -44.53 -20.52 -37.88
C ASP A 72 -45.88 -21.20 -38.09
N SER A 73 -46.90 -20.49 -38.58
CA SER A 73 -48.21 -21.10 -38.87
C SER A 73 -48.11 -22.18 -39.96
N THR A 74 -47.34 -21.90 -41.02
CA THR A 74 -47.09 -22.87 -42.09
C THR A 74 -46.22 -24.04 -41.61
N MET A 75 -45.17 -23.78 -40.84
CA MET A 75 -44.31 -24.78 -40.19
C MET A 75 -45.08 -25.61 -39.18
N GLN A 76 -46.02 -25.03 -38.44
CA GLN A 76 -46.89 -25.74 -37.52
C GLN A 76 -47.81 -26.65 -38.33
N THR A 77 -48.39 -26.18 -39.43
CA THR A 77 -49.25 -27.01 -40.30
C THR A 77 -48.48 -28.16 -40.94
N VAL A 78 -47.25 -27.90 -41.41
CA VAL A 78 -46.36 -28.94 -41.96
C VAL A 78 -45.91 -29.88 -40.85
N SER A 79 -45.50 -29.38 -39.68
CA SER A 79 -45.17 -30.19 -38.50
C SER A 79 -46.34 -31.05 -38.10
N THR A 80 -47.57 -30.55 -38.04
CA THR A 80 -48.74 -31.37 -37.70
C THR A 80 -48.96 -32.48 -38.72
N LYS A 81 -48.75 -32.22 -40.02
CA LYS A 81 -48.82 -33.27 -41.06
C LYS A 81 -47.68 -34.28 -40.97
N VAL A 82 -46.46 -33.82 -40.69
CA VAL A 82 -45.26 -34.65 -40.55
C VAL A 82 -45.30 -35.46 -39.26
N VAL A 83 -45.78 -34.88 -38.16
CA VAL A 83 -46.07 -35.55 -36.89
C VAL A 83 -47.16 -36.57 -37.12
N HIS A 84 -48.26 -36.26 -37.80
CA HIS A 84 -49.28 -37.27 -38.08
C HIS A 84 -48.76 -38.43 -38.96
N LEU A 85 -47.88 -38.16 -39.93
CA LEU A 85 -47.25 -39.19 -40.74
C LEU A 85 -46.20 -39.99 -39.92
N GLY A 86 -45.46 -39.30 -39.06
CA GLY A 86 -44.51 -39.85 -38.11
C GLY A 86 -45.21 -40.74 -37.08
N ASP A 87 -46.30 -40.29 -36.48
CA ASP A 87 -47.19 -41.01 -35.58
C ASP A 87 -47.79 -42.23 -36.27
N GLN A 88 -48.16 -42.15 -37.56
CA GLN A 88 -48.62 -43.31 -38.32
C GLN A 88 -47.50 -44.33 -38.58
N LEU A 89 -46.29 -43.88 -38.87
CA LEU A 89 -45.13 -44.76 -39.05
C LEU A 89 -44.65 -45.35 -37.72
N GLU A 90 -44.61 -44.55 -36.65
CA GLU A 90 -44.20 -44.93 -35.31
C GLU A 90 -45.25 -45.82 -34.63
N SER A 91 -46.55 -45.55 -34.81
CA SER A 91 -47.62 -46.42 -34.29
C SER A 91 -47.63 -47.82 -34.90
N VAL A 92 -47.01 -48.01 -36.08
CA VAL A 92 -46.83 -49.34 -36.67
C VAL A 92 -45.45 -49.92 -36.33
N HIS A 93 -44.39 -49.12 -36.43
CA HIS A 93 -43.02 -49.59 -36.25
C HIS A 93 -42.67 -49.82 -34.77
N GLN A 94 -43.08 -48.93 -33.88
CA GLN A 94 -42.70 -48.94 -32.47
C GLN A 94 -43.31 -50.13 -31.71
N PRO A 95 -44.58 -50.53 -31.91
CA PRO A 95 -45.10 -51.76 -31.30
C PRO A 95 -44.42 -53.01 -31.85
N ARG A 96 -44.08 -53.01 -33.15
CA ARG A 96 -43.40 -54.15 -33.78
C ARG A 96 -41.97 -54.33 -33.25
N GLN A 97 -41.22 -53.24 -33.13
CA GLN A 97 -39.89 -53.25 -32.52
C GLN A 97 -39.96 -53.63 -31.04
N ARG A 98 -40.88 -53.01 -30.27
CA ARG A 98 -41.09 -53.37 -28.85
C ARG A 98 -41.46 -54.83 -28.68
N ALA A 99 -42.30 -55.40 -29.55
CA ALA A 99 -42.66 -56.82 -29.49
C ALA A 99 -41.46 -57.73 -29.81
N HIS A 100 -40.60 -57.34 -30.74
CA HIS A 100 -39.37 -58.07 -31.05
C HIS A 100 -38.37 -58.04 -29.90
N ASP A 101 -38.10 -56.85 -29.34
CA ASP A 101 -37.18 -56.67 -28.22
C ASP A 101 -37.70 -57.37 -26.96
N ALA A 102 -39.02 -57.32 -26.71
CA ALA A 102 -39.67 -58.05 -25.61
C ALA A 102 -39.58 -59.57 -25.81
N LEU A 103 -39.75 -60.07 -27.03
CA LEU A 103 -39.58 -61.50 -27.33
C LEU A 103 -38.13 -61.95 -27.01
N GLN A 104 -37.13 -61.17 -27.41
CA GLN A 104 -35.73 -61.47 -27.10
C GLN A 104 -35.47 -61.48 -25.59
N LEU A 105 -35.96 -60.47 -24.85
CA LEU A 105 -35.82 -60.41 -23.39
C LEU A 105 -36.52 -61.58 -22.70
N ILE A 106 -37.70 -61.99 -23.16
CA ILE A 106 -38.44 -63.14 -22.62
C ILE A 106 -37.68 -64.44 -22.88
N GLN A 107 -37.14 -64.65 -24.08
CA GLN A 107 -36.34 -65.83 -24.43
C GLN A 107 -35.09 -65.94 -23.55
N HIS A 108 -34.38 -64.83 -23.34
CA HIS A 108 -33.22 -64.82 -22.46
C HIS A 108 -33.61 -64.96 -20.99
N PHE A 109 -34.73 -64.39 -20.54
CA PHE A 109 -35.23 -64.59 -19.18
C PHE A 109 -35.62 -66.05 -18.91
N ASP A 110 -36.18 -66.76 -19.89
CA ASP A 110 -36.47 -68.20 -19.83
C ASP A 110 -35.19 -69.04 -19.66
N GLU A 111 -34.09 -68.62 -20.28
CA GLU A 111 -32.77 -69.23 -20.08
C GLU A 111 -32.32 -69.15 -18.60
N PHE A 112 -32.58 -68.02 -17.93
CA PHE A 112 -32.32 -67.82 -16.50
C PHE A 112 -33.35 -68.50 -15.57
N LEU A 113 -34.52 -68.92 -16.08
CA LEU A 113 -35.50 -69.74 -15.36
C LEU A 113 -35.09 -71.21 -15.30
N SER A 114 -34.38 -71.71 -16.32
CA SER A 114 -33.93 -73.10 -16.41
C SER A 114 -32.76 -73.38 -15.46
N ASP A 115 -32.78 -74.44 -14.64
CA ASP A 115 -31.69 -74.81 -13.69
C ASP A 115 -30.36 -75.24 -14.37
N GLN A 116 -30.26 -75.10 -15.70
CA GLN A 116 -29.08 -75.43 -16.48
C GLN A 116 -28.12 -74.24 -16.59
N PRO A 117 -26.81 -74.47 -16.84
CA PRO A 117 -25.88 -73.40 -17.17
C PRO A 117 -26.34 -72.64 -18.43
N LEU A 118 -26.02 -71.35 -18.50
CA LEU A 118 -26.32 -70.50 -19.66
C LEU A 118 -25.63 -71.08 -20.91
N ASN A 119 -26.38 -71.25 -21.99
CA ASN A 119 -25.92 -71.87 -23.24
C ASN A 119 -25.80 -70.86 -24.38
N SER A 120 -26.48 -69.72 -24.29
CA SER A 120 -26.41 -68.66 -25.29
C SER A 120 -25.00 -68.10 -25.40
N MET A 121 -24.52 -67.97 -26.63
CA MET A 121 -23.21 -67.37 -26.92
C MET A 121 -23.11 -65.93 -26.40
N ILE A 122 -24.24 -65.24 -26.24
CA ILE A 122 -24.27 -63.87 -25.70
C ILE A 122 -23.82 -63.83 -24.23
N PHE A 123 -24.02 -64.90 -23.46
CA PHE A 123 -23.63 -64.97 -22.05
C PHE A 123 -22.35 -65.79 -21.80
N THR A 124 -21.84 -66.52 -22.79
CA THR A 124 -20.67 -67.40 -22.62
C THR A 124 -19.44 -66.94 -23.39
N ASP A 125 -19.59 -66.15 -24.46
CA ASP A 125 -18.50 -65.65 -25.29
C ASP A 125 -17.91 -64.33 -24.72
N PRO A 126 -16.60 -64.30 -24.38
CA PRO A 126 -15.92 -63.08 -23.94
C PRO A 126 -15.95 -61.95 -24.98
N ASP A 127 -15.96 -62.27 -26.28
CA ASP A 127 -15.93 -61.26 -27.35
C ASP A 127 -17.27 -60.51 -27.48
N LYS A 128 -18.35 -61.07 -26.93
CA LYS A 128 -19.70 -60.48 -26.92
C LYS A 128 -20.06 -59.77 -25.61
N LEU A 129 -19.08 -59.48 -24.76
CA LEU A 129 -19.30 -58.87 -23.44
C LEU A 129 -20.14 -57.58 -23.50
N LEU A 130 -19.96 -56.72 -24.50
CA LEU A 130 -20.71 -55.47 -24.64
C LEU A 130 -22.19 -55.71 -24.99
N GLU A 131 -22.49 -56.69 -25.85
CA GLU A 131 -23.85 -57.10 -26.21
C GLU A 131 -24.54 -57.79 -25.02
N SER A 132 -23.76 -58.61 -24.29
CA SER A 132 -24.19 -59.27 -23.05
C SER A 132 -24.63 -58.26 -21.98
N ALA A 133 -23.85 -57.19 -21.82
CA ALA A 133 -24.05 -56.20 -20.77
C ALA A 133 -25.36 -55.43 -20.89
N ASP A 134 -25.70 -54.96 -22.10
CA ASP A 134 -26.97 -54.26 -22.36
C ASP A 134 -28.18 -55.16 -22.06
N LEU A 135 -28.10 -56.43 -22.46
CA LEU A 135 -29.13 -57.44 -22.19
C LEU A 135 -29.26 -57.77 -20.70
N VAL A 136 -28.14 -58.01 -20.00
CA VAL A 136 -28.13 -58.33 -18.57
C VAL A 136 -28.62 -57.15 -17.72
N GLN A 137 -28.30 -55.91 -18.11
CA GLN A 137 -28.82 -54.70 -17.44
C GLN A 137 -30.35 -54.64 -17.53
N LYS A 138 -30.91 -54.82 -18.73
CA LYS A 138 -32.36 -54.80 -18.98
C LYS A 138 -33.07 -55.92 -18.22
N LEU A 139 -32.52 -57.14 -18.29
CA LEU A 139 -33.04 -58.30 -17.56
C LEU A 139 -32.99 -58.09 -16.05
N TYR A 140 -31.92 -57.50 -15.52
CA TYR A 140 -31.81 -57.17 -14.11
C TYR A 140 -32.88 -56.16 -13.69
N SER A 141 -33.06 -55.06 -14.44
CA SER A 141 -34.10 -54.06 -14.15
C SER A 141 -35.49 -54.69 -14.11
N ILE A 142 -35.84 -55.50 -15.11
CA ILE A 142 -37.13 -56.21 -15.18
C ILE A 142 -37.27 -57.19 -14.01
N SER A 143 -36.20 -57.93 -13.68
CA SER A 143 -36.25 -58.92 -12.60
C SER A 143 -36.58 -58.29 -11.24
N GLN A 144 -36.17 -57.04 -10.98
CA GLN A 144 -36.43 -56.36 -9.71
C GLN A 144 -37.90 -55.96 -9.52
N GLU A 145 -38.67 -55.82 -10.61
CA GLU A 145 -40.09 -55.47 -10.57
C GLU A 145 -41.00 -56.69 -10.31
N LEU A 146 -40.46 -57.91 -10.42
CA LEU A 146 -41.19 -59.17 -10.24
C LEU A 146 -41.35 -59.54 -8.74
N SER A 147 -42.47 -60.21 -8.42
CA SER A 147 -42.75 -60.66 -7.05
C SER A 147 -41.66 -61.61 -6.50
N LYS A 148 -41.09 -61.25 -5.34
CA LYS A 148 -40.01 -62.01 -4.70
C LYS A 148 -40.42 -63.42 -4.30
N ASP A 149 -41.68 -63.65 -3.96
CA ASP A 149 -42.17 -64.96 -3.49
C ASP A 149 -42.11 -66.06 -4.55
N LYS A 150 -42.10 -65.70 -5.84
CA LYS A 150 -42.13 -66.65 -6.97
C LYS A 150 -40.85 -66.70 -7.79
N PHE A 151 -40.07 -65.62 -7.84
CA PHE A 151 -38.94 -65.48 -8.77
C PHE A 151 -37.57 -65.31 -8.08
N LEU A 152 -37.47 -65.60 -6.77
CA LEU A 152 -36.27 -65.36 -5.98
C LEU A 152 -35.01 -66.04 -6.55
N ALA A 153 -35.12 -67.28 -7.02
CA ALA A 153 -33.99 -68.03 -7.58
C ALA A 153 -33.45 -67.40 -8.88
N VAL A 154 -34.36 -66.96 -9.77
CA VAL A 154 -34.01 -66.31 -11.04
C VAL A 154 -33.46 -64.91 -10.79
N GLN A 155 -34.07 -64.15 -9.87
CA GLN A 155 -33.56 -62.85 -9.44
C GLN A 155 -32.13 -62.96 -8.91
N ALA A 156 -31.82 -63.99 -8.10
CA ALA A 156 -30.48 -64.23 -7.59
C ALA A 156 -29.47 -64.58 -8.71
N ARG A 157 -29.88 -65.41 -9.69
CA ARG A 157 -29.02 -65.77 -10.83
C ARG A 157 -28.74 -64.59 -11.76
N ILE A 158 -29.75 -63.79 -12.07
CA ILE A 158 -29.59 -62.56 -12.87
C ILE A 158 -28.74 -61.54 -12.11
N ALA A 159 -28.94 -61.39 -10.80
CA ALA A 159 -28.11 -60.50 -9.97
C ALA A 159 -26.63 -60.93 -9.93
N HIS A 160 -26.36 -62.23 -9.74
CA HIS A 160 -24.98 -62.75 -9.80
C HIS A 160 -24.34 -62.49 -11.16
N ARG A 161 -25.08 -62.72 -12.26
CA ARG A 161 -24.56 -62.45 -13.61
C ARG A 161 -24.36 -60.95 -13.87
N TYR A 162 -25.23 -60.09 -13.34
CA TYR A 162 -25.09 -58.64 -13.39
C TYR A 162 -23.79 -58.18 -12.71
N GLU A 163 -23.52 -58.65 -11.48
CA GLU A 163 -22.28 -58.34 -10.76
C GLU A 163 -21.03 -58.87 -11.49
N GLU A 164 -21.11 -60.07 -12.05
CA GLU A 164 -20.01 -60.65 -12.82
C GLU A 164 -19.70 -59.85 -14.09
N VAL A 165 -20.73 -59.51 -14.86
CA VAL A 165 -20.60 -58.70 -16.09
C VAL A 165 -20.11 -57.30 -15.76
N GLU A 166 -20.61 -56.67 -14.70
CA GLU A 166 -20.14 -55.37 -14.21
C GLU A 166 -18.63 -55.40 -13.90
N ARG A 167 -18.17 -56.42 -13.17
CA ARG A 167 -16.74 -56.60 -12.86
C ARG A 167 -15.90 -56.80 -14.12
N LEU A 168 -16.36 -57.63 -15.05
CA LEU A 168 -15.68 -57.88 -16.32
C LEU A 168 -15.59 -56.63 -17.18
N LEU A 169 -16.64 -55.80 -17.23
CA LEU A 169 -16.63 -54.52 -17.93
C LEU A 169 -15.65 -53.52 -17.31
N ILE A 170 -15.54 -53.46 -15.98
CA ILE A 170 -14.57 -52.59 -15.29
C ILE A 170 -13.13 -53.04 -15.60
N ASP A 171 -12.87 -54.35 -15.60
CA ASP A 171 -11.56 -54.89 -15.97
C ASP A 171 -11.23 -54.65 -17.44
N GLU A 172 -12.21 -54.82 -18.33
CA GLU A 172 -12.06 -54.56 -19.76
C GLU A 172 -11.83 -53.07 -20.04
N PHE A 173 -12.50 -52.17 -19.30
CA PHE A 173 -12.22 -50.74 -19.33
C PHE A 173 -10.76 -50.44 -18.94
N GLY A 174 -10.26 -51.10 -17.89
CA GLY A 174 -8.86 -50.97 -17.46
C GLY A 174 -7.86 -51.51 -18.49
N ARG A 175 -8.18 -52.61 -19.16
CA ARG A 175 -7.34 -53.19 -20.24
C ARG A 175 -7.34 -52.32 -21.51
N ALA A 176 -8.47 -51.69 -21.81
CA ALA A 176 -8.65 -50.83 -22.97
C ALA A 176 -8.01 -49.43 -22.83
N GLN A 177 -7.17 -49.20 -21.82
CA GLN A 177 -6.57 -47.89 -21.48
C GLN A 177 -5.83 -47.16 -22.62
N ARG A 178 -5.40 -47.89 -23.65
CA ARG A 178 -4.74 -47.33 -24.85
C ARG A 178 -5.70 -47.06 -26.02
N ASP A 179 -6.95 -47.51 -25.92
CA ASP A 179 -7.98 -47.41 -26.95
C ASP A 179 -9.18 -46.61 -26.44
N GLU A 180 -9.15 -45.30 -26.70
CA GLU A 180 -10.18 -44.35 -26.25
C GLU A 180 -11.57 -44.69 -26.81
N LYS A 181 -11.67 -45.28 -28.00
CA LYS A 181 -12.96 -45.65 -28.61
C LYS A 181 -13.58 -46.83 -27.87
N LYS A 182 -12.77 -47.84 -27.56
CA LYS A 182 -13.22 -49.01 -26.80
C LYS A 182 -13.59 -48.61 -25.36
N MET A 183 -12.80 -47.75 -24.73
CA MET A 183 -13.14 -47.18 -23.41
C MET A 183 -14.46 -46.41 -23.44
N ALA A 184 -14.72 -45.61 -24.48
CA ALA A 184 -15.96 -44.86 -24.62
C ALA A 184 -17.19 -45.79 -24.74
N ALA A 185 -17.07 -46.85 -25.54
CA ALA A 185 -18.13 -47.85 -25.68
C ALA A 185 -18.43 -48.56 -24.35
N VAL A 186 -17.39 -48.98 -23.63
CA VAL A 186 -17.51 -49.64 -22.32
C VAL A 186 -18.09 -48.69 -21.27
N ALA A 187 -17.60 -47.44 -21.19
CA ALA A 187 -18.09 -46.44 -20.24
C ALA A 187 -19.55 -46.05 -20.48
N LYS A 188 -19.98 -45.99 -21.74
CA LYS A 188 -21.38 -45.74 -22.10
C LYS A 188 -22.30 -46.82 -21.54
N ILE A 189 -21.96 -48.10 -21.74
CA ILE A 189 -22.76 -49.23 -21.22
C ILE A 189 -22.69 -49.28 -19.70
N LEU A 190 -21.49 -49.15 -19.11
CA LEU A 190 -21.30 -49.13 -17.66
C LEU A 190 -22.03 -47.98 -16.96
N SER A 191 -22.38 -46.88 -17.64
CA SER A 191 -23.10 -45.76 -17.03
C SER A 191 -24.51 -46.13 -16.55
N GLU A 192 -25.07 -47.21 -17.08
CA GLU A 192 -26.36 -47.77 -16.67
C GLU A 192 -26.22 -48.79 -15.51
N PHE A 193 -24.98 -49.07 -15.09
CA PHE A 193 -24.65 -50.00 -14.01
C PHE A 193 -24.39 -49.26 -12.69
N LYS A 194 -24.69 -49.90 -11.56
CA LYS A 194 -24.50 -49.33 -10.21
C LYS A 194 -23.03 -49.02 -9.91
N GLY A 195 -22.12 -49.82 -10.45
CA GLY A 195 -20.67 -49.76 -10.29
C GLY A 195 -19.95 -48.75 -11.16
N TYR A 196 -20.64 -47.92 -11.96
CA TYR A 196 -20.03 -46.88 -12.79
C TYR A 196 -19.04 -45.99 -12.03
N SER A 197 -19.34 -45.68 -10.77
CA SER A 197 -18.49 -44.86 -9.90
C SER A 197 -17.09 -45.47 -9.64
N HIS A 198 -16.97 -46.80 -9.64
CA HIS A 198 -15.72 -47.55 -9.52
C HIS A 198 -14.89 -47.49 -10.80
N CYS A 199 -15.55 -47.57 -11.98
CA CYS A 199 -14.90 -47.36 -13.27
C CYS A 199 -14.24 -45.97 -13.33
N VAL A 200 -15.00 -44.93 -12.95
CA VAL A 200 -14.47 -43.57 -12.86
C VAL A 200 -13.32 -43.48 -11.85
N ALA A 201 -13.46 -44.09 -10.66
CA ALA A 201 -12.40 -44.09 -9.65
C ALA A 201 -11.09 -44.71 -10.16
N ARG A 202 -11.18 -45.89 -10.79
CA ARG A 202 -10.02 -46.60 -11.37
C ARG A 202 -9.33 -45.79 -12.45
N TYR A 203 -10.08 -45.06 -13.27
CA TYR A 203 -9.50 -44.16 -14.27
C TYR A 203 -8.80 -42.94 -13.64
N VAL A 204 -9.41 -42.35 -12.61
CA VAL A 204 -8.81 -41.23 -11.85
C VAL A 204 -7.51 -41.68 -11.17
N GLU A 205 -7.51 -42.84 -10.50
CA GLU A 205 -6.32 -43.44 -9.88
C GLU A 205 -5.21 -43.69 -10.90
N TYR A 206 -5.55 -44.17 -12.10
CA TYR A 206 -4.59 -44.28 -13.19
C TYR A 206 -3.97 -42.93 -13.55
N ILE A 207 -4.79 -41.88 -13.76
CA ILE A 207 -4.25 -40.55 -14.10
C ILE A 207 -3.34 -40.05 -12.97
N GLN A 208 -3.69 -40.29 -11.71
CA GLN A 208 -2.85 -39.95 -10.55
C GLN A 208 -1.56 -40.77 -10.48
N SER A 209 -1.54 -42.00 -10.98
CA SER A 209 -0.33 -42.83 -11.07
C SER A 209 0.67 -42.30 -12.09
N LEU A 210 0.21 -41.51 -13.08
CA LEU A 210 1.07 -40.83 -14.05
C LEU A 210 1.80 -39.61 -13.46
N PHE A 211 1.48 -39.23 -12.21
CA PHE A 211 2.16 -38.14 -11.53
C PHE A 211 3.63 -38.51 -11.29
N ARG A 212 4.55 -37.75 -11.90
CA ARG A 212 5.99 -38.02 -11.80
C ARG A 212 6.48 -37.88 -10.36
N ALA A 213 7.19 -38.91 -9.87
CA ALA A 213 7.87 -38.84 -8.58
C ALA A 213 9.04 -37.84 -8.66
N GLY A 214 9.12 -36.93 -7.68
CA GLY A 214 10.22 -35.94 -7.60
C GLY A 214 10.08 -34.73 -8.53
N CYS A 215 8.86 -34.36 -8.95
CA CYS A 215 8.65 -33.13 -9.71
C CYS A 215 8.94 -31.87 -8.85
N ASP A 216 9.74 -30.94 -9.39
CA ASP A 216 10.07 -29.66 -8.75
C ASP A 216 8.83 -28.75 -8.59
N ASP A 217 7.85 -28.83 -9.50
CA ASP A 217 6.61 -28.06 -9.45
C ASP A 217 5.37 -28.96 -9.55
N VAL A 218 4.93 -29.43 -8.38
CA VAL A 218 3.74 -30.27 -8.22
C VAL A 218 2.46 -29.58 -8.73
N TYR A 219 2.39 -28.25 -8.68
CA TYR A 219 1.20 -27.51 -9.12
C TYR A 219 1.09 -27.46 -10.64
N ALA A 220 2.20 -27.19 -11.32
CA ALA A 220 2.26 -27.21 -12.78
C ALA A 220 1.98 -28.60 -13.36
N GLU A 221 2.52 -29.65 -12.74
CA GLU A 221 2.26 -31.04 -13.14
C GLU A 221 0.78 -31.42 -12.96
N ALA A 222 0.16 -31.03 -11.84
CA ALA A 222 -1.27 -31.26 -11.60
C ALA A 222 -2.14 -30.57 -12.67
N LEU A 223 -1.83 -29.32 -13.01
CA LEU A 223 -2.51 -28.61 -14.09
C LEU A 223 -2.34 -29.31 -15.44
N GLN A 224 -1.11 -29.71 -15.76
CA GLN A 224 -0.80 -30.34 -17.04
C GLN A 224 -1.54 -31.66 -17.21
N LEU A 225 -1.65 -32.46 -16.14
CA LEU A 225 -2.45 -33.69 -16.13
C LEU A 225 -3.93 -33.44 -16.43
N VAL A 226 -4.52 -32.41 -15.80
CA VAL A 226 -5.92 -32.04 -16.07
C VAL A 226 -6.07 -31.55 -17.51
N ARG A 227 -5.17 -30.69 -17.98
CA ARG A 227 -5.20 -30.14 -19.35
C ARG A 227 -5.06 -31.24 -20.41
N SER A 228 -4.19 -32.23 -20.21
CA SER A 228 -3.97 -33.30 -21.18
C SER A 228 -5.09 -34.34 -21.18
N HIS A 229 -5.72 -34.61 -20.03
CA HIS A 229 -6.74 -35.66 -19.89
C HIS A 229 -8.17 -35.15 -20.01
N LYS A 230 -8.45 -33.86 -19.82
CA LYS A 230 -9.80 -33.28 -20.04
C LYS A 230 -10.40 -33.64 -21.41
N PRO A 231 -9.73 -33.42 -22.56
CA PRO A 231 -10.31 -33.77 -23.86
C PRO A 231 -10.54 -35.29 -24.02
N LYS A 232 -9.70 -36.11 -23.39
CA LYS A 232 -9.87 -37.58 -23.37
C LYS A 232 -11.08 -37.99 -22.53
N ILE A 233 -11.28 -37.34 -21.39
CA ILE A 233 -12.45 -37.57 -20.53
C ILE A 233 -13.74 -37.18 -21.27
N GLU A 234 -13.72 -36.09 -22.03
CA GLU A 234 -14.84 -35.65 -22.88
C GLU A 234 -15.17 -36.64 -24.00
N ALA A 235 -14.16 -37.35 -24.53
CA ALA A 235 -14.36 -38.39 -25.54
C ALA A 235 -14.84 -39.73 -24.95
N ILE A 236 -14.43 -40.07 -23.73
CA ILE A 236 -14.65 -41.40 -23.12
C ILE A 236 -15.94 -41.46 -22.31
N PHE A 237 -16.27 -40.44 -21.51
CA PHE A 237 -17.32 -40.55 -20.50
C PHE A 237 -18.62 -39.85 -20.89
N PRO A 238 -19.80 -40.43 -20.59
CA PRO A 238 -21.10 -39.78 -20.82
C PRO A 238 -21.30 -38.50 -19.98
N SER A 239 -20.64 -38.40 -18.83
CA SER A 239 -20.70 -37.25 -17.91
C SER A 239 -19.29 -36.65 -17.64
N PRO A 240 -18.68 -35.98 -18.63
CA PRO A 240 -17.28 -35.53 -18.55
C PRO A 240 -16.99 -34.61 -17.35
N THR A 241 -17.89 -33.67 -17.07
CA THR A 241 -17.73 -32.68 -15.98
C THR A 241 -17.60 -33.35 -14.61
N ALA A 242 -18.41 -34.37 -14.33
CA ALA A 242 -18.37 -35.09 -13.05
C ALA A 242 -17.04 -35.87 -12.87
N VAL A 243 -16.51 -36.42 -13.97
CA VAL A 243 -15.23 -37.15 -13.96
C VAL A 243 -14.06 -36.18 -13.78
N VAL A 244 -14.07 -35.03 -14.47
CA VAL A 244 -13.06 -33.97 -14.29
C VAL A 244 -13.08 -33.42 -12.86
N GLN A 245 -14.27 -33.16 -12.30
CA GLN A 245 -14.42 -32.73 -10.90
C GLN A 245 -13.87 -33.77 -9.92
N LYS A 246 -14.15 -35.07 -10.14
CA LYS A 246 -13.61 -36.16 -9.30
C LYS A 246 -12.08 -36.26 -9.42
N LEU A 247 -11.52 -36.06 -10.61
CA LEU A 247 -10.06 -35.99 -10.81
C LEU A 247 -9.45 -34.82 -10.01
N ILE A 248 -10.00 -33.60 -10.14
CA ILE A 248 -9.51 -32.42 -9.42
C ILE A 248 -9.61 -32.62 -7.91
N LEU A 249 -10.75 -33.12 -7.42
CA LEU A 249 -10.94 -33.45 -6.00
C LEU A 249 -9.85 -34.40 -5.50
N SER A 250 -9.54 -35.45 -6.26
CA SER A 250 -8.50 -36.42 -5.90
C SER A 250 -7.09 -35.80 -5.86
N LEU A 251 -6.77 -34.89 -6.79
CA LEU A 251 -5.49 -34.19 -6.82
C LEU A 251 -5.33 -33.25 -5.62
N TYR A 252 -6.41 -32.53 -5.24
CA TYR A 252 -6.40 -31.61 -4.10
C TYR A 252 -6.33 -32.36 -2.77
N THR A 253 -7.12 -33.41 -2.59
CA THR A 253 -7.21 -34.14 -1.32
C THR A 253 -6.07 -35.13 -1.10
N GLY A 254 -5.44 -35.61 -2.17
CA GLY A 254 -4.24 -36.46 -2.13
C GLY A 254 -2.96 -35.64 -2.33
N ARG A 255 -2.43 -35.65 -3.56
CA ARG A 255 -1.07 -35.18 -3.89
C ARG A 255 -0.76 -33.76 -3.43
N LEU A 256 -1.65 -32.79 -3.70
CA LEU A 256 -1.39 -31.38 -3.35
C LEU A 256 -1.39 -31.17 -1.83
N LYS A 257 -2.36 -31.76 -1.13
CA LYS A 257 -2.44 -31.69 0.33
C LYS A 257 -1.23 -32.33 1.01
N GLU A 258 -0.79 -33.50 0.54
CA GLU A 258 0.39 -34.20 1.07
C GLU A 258 1.67 -33.39 0.83
N HIS A 259 1.84 -32.82 -0.37
CA HIS A 259 2.99 -31.97 -0.69
C HIS A 259 3.05 -30.73 0.21
N ILE A 260 1.93 -30.03 0.39
CA ILE A 260 1.84 -28.86 1.27
C ILE A 260 2.11 -29.26 2.72
N TYR A 261 1.53 -30.36 3.18
CA TYR A 261 1.75 -30.85 4.54
C TYR A 261 3.22 -31.18 4.81
N ALA A 262 3.89 -31.90 3.90
CA ALA A 262 5.31 -32.22 4.03
C ALA A 262 6.17 -30.95 4.08
N LYS A 263 6.00 -30.03 3.11
CA LYS A 263 6.76 -28.77 3.04
C LYS A 263 6.60 -27.93 4.32
N LEU A 264 5.39 -27.80 4.84
CA LEU A 264 5.12 -26.98 6.03
C LEU A 264 5.58 -27.67 7.32
N ARG A 265 5.51 -29.00 7.38
CA ARG A 265 5.98 -29.77 8.52
C ARG A 265 7.50 -29.67 8.67
N ASP A 266 8.25 -29.77 7.57
CA ASP A 266 9.71 -29.68 7.60
C ASP A 266 10.18 -28.33 8.19
N CYS A 267 9.49 -27.23 7.87
CA CYS A 267 9.76 -25.92 8.47
C CYS A 267 9.42 -25.88 9.97
N LYS A 268 8.30 -26.50 10.41
CA LYS A 268 7.94 -26.57 11.83
C LYS A 268 8.93 -27.42 12.63
N ASP A 269 9.34 -28.56 12.08
CA ASP A 269 10.23 -29.52 12.74
C ASP A 269 11.67 -28.96 12.85
N SER A 270 12.10 -28.14 11.87
CA SER A 270 13.38 -27.41 11.91
C SER A 270 13.37 -26.13 12.76
N GLY A 271 12.20 -25.69 13.24
CA GLY A 271 12.04 -24.43 13.99
C GLY A 271 12.13 -23.16 13.14
N ASP A 272 12.16 -23.28 11.81
CA ASP A 272 12.20 -22.16 10.87
C ASP A 272 10.82 -21.51 10.70
N ARG A 273 10.54 -20.53 11.57
CA ARG A 273 9.28 -19.78 11.56
C ARG A 273 9.10 -18.94 10.29
N GLU A 274 10.18 -18.36 9.78
CA GLU A 274 10.14 -17.55 8.56
C GLU A 274 9.83 -18.42 7.34
N GLY A 275 10.59 -19.52 7.18
CA GLY A 275 10.37 -20.50 6.12
C GLY A 275 8.97 -21.10 6.15
N TYR A 276 8.41 -21.33 7.35
CA TYR A 276 7.02 -21.76 7.48
C TYR A 276 6.02 -20.73 6.95
N LEU A 277 6.12 -19.45 7.37
CA LEU A 277 5.19 -18.39 6.94
C LEU A 277 5.32 -18.09 5.44
N VAL A 278 6.55 -18.05 4.94
CA VAL A 278 6.85 -17.88 3.50
C VAL A 278 6.34 -19.09 2.71
N GLY A 279 6.62 -20.30 3.16
CA GLY A 279 6.16 -21.54 2.54
C GLY A 279 4.65 -21.63 2.47
N LEU A 280 3.95 -21.27 3.55
CA LEU A 280 2.49 -21.23 3.61
C LEU A 280 1.92 -20.21 2.62
N ALA A 281 2.47 -18.99 2.59
CA ALA A 281 2.04 -17.97 1.65
C ALA A 281 2.25 -18.42 0.20
N GLN A 282 3.44 -18.92 -0.14
CA GLN A 282 3.76 -19.43 -1.47
C GLN A 282 2.82 -20.57 -1.91
N SER A 283 2.63 -21.59 -1.06
CA SER A 283 1.74 -22.71 -1.37
C SER A 283 0.29 -22.26 -1.57
N TYR A 284 -0.17 -21.29 -0.78
CA TYR A 284 -1.49 -20.69 -0.95
C TYR A 284 -1.60 -19.91 -2.27
N SER A 285 -0.61 -19.06 -2.60
CA SER A 285 -0.55 -18.34 -3.88
C SER A 285 -0.55 -19.28 -5.08
N SER A 286 0.23 -20.38 -5.01
CA SER A 286 0.31 -21.38 -6.07
C SER A 286 -1.02 -22.10 -6.28
N ILE A 287 -1.76 -22.42 -5.21
CA ILE A 287 -3.11 -22.99 -5.31
C ILE A 287 -4.10 -21.98 -5.92
N LEU A 288 -4.05 -20.70 -5.53
CA LEU A 288 -4.91 -19.68 -6.15
C LEU A 288 -4.61 -19.50 -7.64
N ARG A 289 -3.34 -19.55 -8.03
CA ARG A 289 -2.92 -19.52 -9.45
C ARG A 289 -3.44 -20.75 -10.18
N LEU A 290 -3.26 -21.94 -9.62
CA LEU A 290 -3.78 -23.18 -10.16
C LEU A 290 -5.31 -23.11 -10.33
N ASN A 291 -6.04 -22.62 -9.34
CA ASN A 291 -7.50 -22.45 -9.42
C ASN A 291 -7.89 -21.57 -10.61
N LYS A 292 -7.22 -20.43 -10.80
CA LYS A 292 -7.49 -19.51 -11.92
C LYS A 292 -7.25 -20.20 -13.27
N GLU A 293 -6.21 -21.00 -13.38
CA GLU A 293 -5.91 -21.75 -14.62
C GLU A 293 -6.88 -22.91 -14.85
N LEU A 294 -7.36 -23.58 -13.79
CA LEU A 294 -8.39 -24.60 -13.86
C LEU A 294 -9.77 -24.00 -14.23
N ASP A 295 -10.13 -22.84 -13.69
CA ASP A 295 -11.36 -22.13 -14.06
C ASP A 295 -11.36 -21.75 -15.54
N ALA A 296 -10.21 -21.32 -16.09
CA ALA A 296 -10.07 -21.04 -17.53
C ALA A 296 -10.30 -22.29 -18.40
N LEU A 297 -10.07 -23.49 -17.87
CA LEU A 297 -10.38 -24.76 -18.53
C LEU A 297 -11.86 -25.14 -18.41
N HIS A 298 -12.73 -24.32 -17.80
CA HIS A 298 -14.17 -24.60 -17.63
C HIS A 298 -14.42 -25.98 -17.01
N VAL A 299 -13.74 -26.26 -15.88
CA VAL A 299 -13.78 -27.57 -15.21
C VAL A 299 -15.04 -27.82 -14.39
N SER A 300 -15.76 -26.76 -14.00
CA SER A 300 -16.99 -26.82 -13.21
C SER A 300 -17.91 -25.65 -13.59
N SER A 301 -19.22 -25.87 -13.53
CA SER A 301 -20.22 -24.80 -13.59
C SER A 301 -20.47 -24.14 -12.22
N ASP A 302 -20.12 -24.84 -11.13
CA ASP A 302 -20.21 -24.33 -9.77
C ASP A 302 -18.95 -23.54 -9.41
N ALA A 303 -19.11 -22.22 -9.26
CA ALA A 303 -18.05 -21.29 -8.87
C ALA A 303 -17.50 -21.53 -7.46
N SER A 304 -18.22 -22.27 -6.60
CA SER A 304 -17.81 -22.57 -5.24
C SER A 304 -16.93 -23.82 -5.12
N PHE A 305 -16.81 -24.61 -6.19
CA PHE A 305 -16.08 -25.88 -6.18
C PHE A 305 -14.59 -25.72 -5.81
N LEU A 306 -13.82 -24.95 -6.58
CA LEU A 306 -12.38 -24.73 -6.30
C LEU A 306 -12.12 -23.97 -4.98
N PRO A 307 -12.91 -22.94 -4.63
CA PRO A 307 -12.81 -22.32 -3.30
C PRO A 307 -13.02 -23.30 -2.15
N THR A 308 -13.98 -24.23 -2.26
CA THR A 308 -14.24 -25.25 -1.23
C THR A 308 -13.06 -26.22 -1.09
N LEU A 309 -12.46 -26.64 -2.20
CA LEU A 309 -11.25 -27.45 -2.17
C LEU A 309 -10.07 -26.71 -1.53
N THR A 310 -9.93 -25.43 -1.82
CA THR A 310 -8.89 -24.58 -1.23
C THR A 310 -9.04 -24.51 0.29
N ARG A 311 -10.26 -24.25 0.78
CA ARG A 311 -10.58 -24.25 2.23
C ARG A 311 -10.26 -25.59 2.88
N SER A 312 -10.58 -26.70 2.22
CA SER A 312 -10.30 -28.06 2.75
C SER A 312 -8.81 -28.34 3.01
N ILE A 313 -7.91 -27.62 2.32
CA ILE A 313 -6.47 -27.71 2.53
C ILE A 313 -6.02 -26.67 3.57
N PHE A 314 -6.50 -25.43 3.46
CA PHE A 314 -5.88 -24.28 4.15
C PHE A 314 -6.56 -23.82 5.44
N ASP A 315 -7.81 -24.16 5.72
CA ASP A 315 -8.55 -23.60 6.88
C ASP A 315 -7.83 -23.82 8.21
N ARG A 316 -7.25 -25.01 8.41
CA ARG A 316 -6.46 -25.31 9.62
C ARG A 316 -5.25 -24.40 9.77
N TYR A 317 -4.55 -24.10 8.68
CA TYR A 317 -3.35 -23.24 8.71
C TYR A 317 -3.72 -21.76 8.81
N LEU A 318 -4.77 -21.33 8.12
CA LEU A 318 -5.23 -19.94 8.14
C LEU A 318 -5.82 -19.54 9.50
N SER A 319 -6.40 -20.50 10.24
CA SER A 319 -6.96 -20.25 11.57
C SER A 319 -5.91 -19.79 12.60
N THR A 320 -4.67 -20.28 12.51
CA THR A 320 -3.57 -19.89 13.42
C THR A 320 -2.61 -18.88 12.81
N TYR A 321 -2.63 -18.72 11.48
CA TYR A 321 -1.69 -17.86 10.74
C TYR A 321 -1.60 -16.44 11.29
N GLN A 322 -2.73 -15.77 11.57
CA GLN A 322 -2.69 -14.37 12.01
C GLN A 322 -1.90 -14.22 13.31
N SER A 323 -2.05 -15.13 14.27
CA SER A 323 -1.28 -15.11 15.52
C SER A 323 0.18 -15.43 15.26
N GLU A 324 0.47 -16.51 14.54
CA GLU A 324 1.85 -16.95 14.27
C GLU A 324 2.67 -15.86 13.53
N GLU A 325 2.05 -15.15 12.59
CA GLU A 325 2.64 -14.03 11.84
C GLU A 325 2.93 -12.82 12.75
N LEU A 326 1.97 -12.40 13.59
CA LEU A 326 2.15 -11.28 14.49
C LEU A 326 3.18 -11.59 15.59
N ASP A 327 3.22 -12.82 16.08
CA ASP A 327 4.20 -13.28 17.08
C ASP A 327 5.61 -13.32 16.49
N TYR A 328 5.76 -13.82 15.26
CA TYR A 328 7.03 -13.78 14.52
C TYR A 328 7.50 -12.34 14.31
N LEU A 329 6.64 -11.47 13.79
CA LEU A 329 6.98 -10.09 13.48
C LEU A 329 7.35 -9.31 14.76
N ASN A 330 6.62 -9.49 15.85
CA ASN A 330 6.96 -8.91 17.15
C ASN A 330 8.37 -9.34 17.60
N ALA A 331 8.67 -10.64 17.53
CA ALA A 331 9.96 -11.17 17.95
C ALA A 331 11.10 -10.61 17.09
N GLN A 332 10.93 -10.54 15.77
CA GLN A 332 11.96 -10.00 14.88
C GLN A 332 12.23 -8.52 15.13
N CYS A 333 11.19 -7.68 15.15
CA CYS A 333 11.34 -6.25 15.38
C CYS A 333 11.95 -5.96 16.77
N SER A 334 11.52 -6.70 17.80
CA SER A 334 12.07 -6.60 19.16
C SER A 334 13.57 -6.95 19.19
N ASN A 335 13.95 -8.07 18.57
CA ASN A 335 15.35 -8.51 18.51
C ASN A 335 16.24 -7.53 17.75
N MET A 336 15.75 -6.95 16.65
CA MET A 336 16.47 -5.93 15.87
C MET A 336 16.76 -4.69 16.72
N LEU A 337 15.77 -4.16 17.43
CA LEU A 337 15.97 -3.02 18.32
C LEU A 337 16.86 -3.37 19.51
N GLN A 338 16.67 -4.53 20.13
CA GLN A 338 17.50 -4.96 21.25
C GLN A 338 18.98 -5.00 20.86
N ARG A 339 19.31 -5.66 19.74
CA ARG A 339 20.69 -5.69 19.21
C ARG A 339 21.25 -4.30 18.93
N PHE A 340 20.42 -3.40 18.38
CA PHE A 340 20.80 -2.02 18.15
C PHE A 340 21.15 -1.30 19.45
N TYR A 341 20.28 -1.30 20.45
CA TYR A 341 20.53 -0.62 21.73
C TYR A 341 21.68 -1.25 22.53
N GLU A 342 21.84 -2.58 22.48
CA GLU A 342 23.00 -3.28 23.05
C GLU A 342 24.30 -2.85 22.37
N SER A 343 24.32 -2.71 21.04
CA SER A 343 25.50 -2.23 20.30
C SER A 343 25.91 -0.81 20.71
N LYS A 344 24.92 0.01 21.11
CA LYS A 344 25.12 1.37 21.64
C LYS A 344 25.35 1.41 23.15
N LYS A 345 25.37 0.26 23.83
CA LYS A 345 25.47 0.13 25.29
C LYS A 345 24.42 0.96 26.04
N HIS A 346 23.22 1.06 25.47
CA HIS A 346 22.15 1.89 25.97
C HIS A 346 21.00 1.05 26.51
N VAL A 347 20.51 1.42 27.69
CA VAL A 347 19.32 0.82 28.28
C VAL A 347 18.21 1.86 28.25
N LYS A 348 17.09 1.53 27.60
CA LYS A 348 15.94 2.44 27.49
C LYS A 348 15.46 2.85 28.88
N LYS A 349 15.48 4.16 29.14
CA LYS A 349 14.89 4.78 30.32
C LYS A 349 13.43 5.17 30.01
N GLN A 350 12.51 5.03 30.96
CA GLN A 350 11.17 5.60 30.80
C GLN A 350 11.23 7.12 30.91
N ILE A 351 11.18 7.82 29.77
CA ILE A 351 11.13 9.27 29.71
C ILE A 351 9.66 9.68 29.90
N HIS A 352 9.31 10.20 31.07
CA HIS A 352 7.95 10.68 31.35
C HIS A 352 7.86 12.15 30.92
N SER A 353 7.24 12.41 29.77
CA SER A 353 6.97 13.74 29.24
C SER A 353 5.68 14.31 29.86
N GLY A 354 5.78 14.78 31.11
CA GLY A 354 4.72 15.54 31.80
C GLY A 354 5.21 16.92 32.22
N GLY A 355 4.35 17.94 32.20
CA GLY A 355 4.74 19.34 32.46
C GLY A 355 5.40 19.60 33.83
N LEU A 356 5.08 18.80 34.85
CA LEU A 356 5.74 18.88 36.16
C LEU A 356 7.16 18.27 36.15
N GLN A 357 7.39 17.27 35.29
CA GLN A 357 8.69 16.63 35.09
C GLN A 357 9.63 17.52 34.28
N GLU A 358 9.11 18.31 33.33
CA GLU A 358 9.90 19.34 32.62
C GLU A 358 10.44 20.39 33.58
N LEU A 359 9.60 20.89 34.50
CA LEU A 359 10.03 21.79 35.56
C LEU A 359 11.10 21.14 36.45
N LYS A 360 10.88 19.89 36.86
CA LYS A 360 11.86 19.13 37.66
C LYS A 360 13.16 18.90 36.89
N ARG A 361 13.10 18.64 35.60
CA ARG A 361 14.26 18.47 34.71
C ARG A 361 15.01 19.78 34.52
N ASP A 362 14.32 20.91 34.33
CA ASP A 362 14.97 22.22 34.18
C ASP A 362 15.64 22.65 35.49
N VAL A 363 15.05 22.32 36.65
CA VAL A 363 15.68 22.46 37.97
C VAL A 363 16.87 21.51 38.13
N GLN A 364 16.76 20.26 37.68
CA GLN A 364 17.79 19.24 37.80
C GLN A 364 18.96 19.46 36.82
N ALA A 365 18.72 19.97 35.62
CA ALA A 365 19.72 20.35 34.62
C ALA A 365 20.47 21.63 35.01
N ARG A 366 19.89 22.47 35.86
CA ARG A 366 20.60 23.57 36.54
C ARG A 366 21.55 23.06 37.64
N LEU A 367 21.35 21.83 38.13
CA LEU A 367 22.10 21.21 39.23
C LEU A 367 23.06 20.08 38.79
N LEU A 368 22.81 19.45 37.63
CA LEU A 368 23.57 18.31 37.08
C LEU A 368 23.95 18.56 35.61
N THR A 369 25.06 17.95 35.17
CA THR A 369 25.50 17.94 33.77
C THR A 369 24.49 17.22 32.89
N VAL A 370 24.05 17.86 31.80
CA VAL A 370 23.20 17.25 30.76
C VAL A 370 23.91 16.02 30.18
N GLU A 371 23.29 14.84 30.26
CA GLU A 371 23.80 13.61 29.63
C GLU A 371 23.62 13.70 28.10
N THR A 372 24.70 13.99 27.38
CA THR A 372 24.67 14.10 25.91
C THR A 372 25.04 12.80 25.18
N TYR A 373 25.30 11.71 25.92
CA TYR A 373 25.70 10.39 25.38
C TYR A 373 26.80 10.46 24.29
N GLY A 374 27.69 11.45 24.37
CA GLY A 374 28.74 11.66 23.37
C GLY A 374 28.27 12.16 22.00
N GLY A 375 27.03 12.64 21.88
CA GLY A 375 26.44 13.10 20.61
C GLY A 375 25.80 11.99 19.77
N GLU A 376 25.62 10.79 20.34
CA GLU A 376 24.89 9.69 19.70
C GLU A 376 23.42 10.05 19.48
N THR A 377 22.91 9.84 18.26
CA THR A 377 21.53 10.19 17.89
C THR A 377 20.53 9.12 18.31
N PHE A 378 21.00 7.88 18.53
CA PHE A 378 20.17 6.69 18.73
C PHE A 378 19.17 6.42 17.60
N LEU A 379 19.41 7.01 16.43
CA LEU A 379 18.68 6.75 15.20
C LEU A 379 19.59 5.94 14.27
N SER A 380 18.99 4.97 13.58
CA SER A 380 19.66 4.15 12.58
C SER A 380 18.71 3.90 11.42
N GLU A 381 19.13 4.31 10.23
CA GLU A 381 18.43 4.07 8.98
C GLU A 381 18.44 2.57 8.63
N ASP A 382 19.54 1.85 8.89
CA ASP A 382 19.63 0.40 8.64
C ASP A 382 18.61 -0.41 9.46
N VAL A 383 18.47 -0.06 10.74
CA VAL A 383 17.47 -0.69 11.62
C VAL A 383 16.06 -0.36 11.12
N ALA A 384 15.82 0.88 10.71
CA ALA A 384 14.54 1.29 10.15
C ALA A 384 14.20 0.53 8.87
N ILE A 385 15.15 0.43 7.93
CA ILE A 385 15.00 -0.32 6.67
C ILE A 385 14.71 -1.79 6.97
N SER A 386 15.41 -2.39 7.95
CA SER A 386 15.19 -3.78 8.33
C SER A 386 13.78 -4.01 8.88
N ILE A 387 13.30 -3.16 9.79
CA ILE A 387 11.92 -3.24 10.32
C ILE A 387 10.88 -3.00 9.22
N LEU A 388 11.13 -2.04 8.33
CA LEU A 388 10.26 -1.75 7.19
C LEU A 388 10.20 -2.94 6.22
N GLN A 389 11.32 -3.63 5.99
CA GLN A 389 11.37 -4.81 5.12
C GLN A 389 10.59 -5.99 5.72
N GLU A 390 10.76 -6.26 7.02
CA GLU A 390 10.01 -7.34 7.71
C GLU A 390 8.51 -7.09 7.69
N THR A 391 8.10 -5.85 8.00
CA THR A 391 6.68 -5.46 7.97
C THR A 391 6.11 -5.47 6.55
N LYS A 392 6.88 -5.04 5.53
CA LYS A 392 6.51 -5.17 4.12
C LYS A 392 6.28 -6.62 3.70
N ASN A 393 7.16 -7.52 4.11
CA ASN A 393 6.99 -8.95 3.86
C ASN A 393 5.70 -9.48 4.51
N ALA A 394 5.37 -9.06 5.73
CA ALA A 394 4.13 -9.40 6.41
C ALA A 394 2.89 -8.88 5.66
N PHE A 395 2.87 -7.61 5.24
CA PHE A 395 1.77 -7.04 4.43
C PHE A 395 1.57 -7.81 3.12
N ASN A 396 2.65 -8.16 2.42
CA ASN A 396 2.58 -8.95 1.20
C ASN A 396 1.96 -10.33 1.45
N ARG A 397 2.37 -11.03 2.53
CA ARG A 397 1.79 -12.32 2.91
C ARG A 397 0.32 -12.23 3.35
N ALA A 398 -0.09 -11.11 3.93
CA ALA A 398 -1.46 -10.84 4.36
C ALA A 398 -2.41 -10.58 3.19
N SER A 399 -1.94 -9.92 2.14
CA SER A 399 -2.76 -9.41 1.02
C SER A 399 -3.63 -10.44 0.29
N GLN A 400 -3.30 -11.73 0.38
CA GLN A 400 -3.96 -12.79 -0.37
C GLN A 400 -4.97 -13.60 0.46
N LYS A 401 -5.07 -13.34 1.77
CA LYS A 401 -5.81 -14.20 2.72
C LYS A 401 -7.14 -13.58 3.15
N SER A 402 -7.94 -14.31 3.93
CA SER A 402 -9.18 -13.76 4.52
C SER A 402 -8.88 -12.72 5.61
N GLU A 403 -9.80 -11.77 5.82
CA GLU A 403 -9.71 -10.72 6.85
C GLU A 403 -8.51 -9.75 6.74
N VAL A 404 -8.06 -9.51 5.50
CA VAL A 404 -6.95 -8.59 5.18
C VAL A 404 -6.99 -7.26 5.96
N PRO A 405 -8.12 -6.54 6.09
CA PRO A 405 -8.10 -5.19 6.65
C PRO A 405 -7.70 -5.19 8.13
N LYS A 406 -8.30 -6.07 8.94
CA LYS A 406 -8.03 -6.12 10.38
C LYS A 406 -6.61 -6.63 10.66
N HIS A 407 -6.16 -7.62 9.91
CA HIS A 407 -4.80 -8.11 10.03
C HIS A 407 -3.77 -7.05 9.62
N SER A 408 -4.05 -6.26 8.58
CA SER A 408 -3.19 -5.13 8.16
C SER A 408 -3.11 -4.04 9.23
N GLU A 409 -4.22 -3.73 9.92
CA GLU A 409 -4.19 -2.84 11.08
C GLU A 409 -3.24 -3.37 12.17
N ASN A 410 -3.31 -4.67 12.50
CA ASN A 410 -2.45 -5.26 13.54
C ASN A 410 -0.96 -5.24 13.14
N ILE A 411 -0.62 -5.47 11.86
CA ILE A 411 0.76 -5.35 11.37
C ILE A 411 1.24 -3.89 11.46
N LEU A 412 0.39 -2.91 11.13
CA LEU A 412 0.71 -1.50 11.29
C LEU A 412 0.92 -1.13 12.77
N ASP A 413 0.11 -1.64 13.69
CA ASP A 413 0.28 -1.39 15.12
C ASP A 413 1.66 -1.89 15.61
N ILE A 414 2.15 -3.03 15.09
CA ILE A 414 3.51 -3.53 15.35
C ILE A 414 4.57 -2.59 14.74
N LEU A 415 4.40 -2.15 13.49
CA LEU A 415 5.30 -1.20 12.84
C LEU A 415 5.42 0.10 13.65
N LEU A 416 4.28 0.66 14.07
CA LEU A 416 4.24 1.89 14.87
C LEU A 416 4.84 1.67 16.27
N LYS A 417 4.61 0.51 16.89
CA LYS A 417 5.23 0.19 18.18
C LYS A 417 6.76 0.23 18.10
N TYR A 418 7.35 -0.51 17.15
CA TYR A 418 8.80 -0.68 17.12
C TYR A 418 9.53 0.45 16.39
N LEU A 419 9.08 0.84 15.20
CA LEU A 419 9.78 1.88 14.43
C LEU A 419 9.46 3.28 14.94
N TYR A 420 8.19 3.56 15.24
CA TYR A 420 7.79 4.88 15.72
C TYR A 420 8.06 5.04 17.23
N SER A 421 7.34 4.35 18.11
CA SER A 421 7.39 4.61 19.55
C SER A 421 8.75 4.24 20.16
N GLU A 422 9.26 3.06 19.82
CA GLU A 422 10.44 2.50 20.46
C GLU A 422 11.78 2.92 19.86
N HIS A 423 11.79 3.49 18.66
CA HIS A 423 13.00 3.93 17.96
C HIS A 423 12.97 5.44 17.70
N LEU A 424 12.08 5.93 16.83
CA LEU A 424 12.03 7.35 16.45
C LEU A 424 11.66 8.26 17.62
N ASP A 425 10.51 8.02 18.24
CA ASP A 425 9.96 8.87 19.28
C ASP A 425 10.87 8.90 20.50
N TYR A 426 11.32 7.71 20.92
CA TYR A 426 12.29 7.56 22.00
C TYR A 426 13.60 8.33 21.76
N ALA A 427 14.20 8.18 20.57
CA ALA A 427 15.46 8.85 20.24
C ALA A 427 15.31 10.38 20.17
N VAL A 428 14.19 10.87 19.62
CA VAL A 428 13.90 12.30 19.58
C VAL A 428 13.69 12.86 20.99
N GLU A 429 12.95 12.18 21.87
CA GLU A 429 12.79 12.60 23.26
C GLU A 429 14.12 12.67 24.01
N LEU A 430 14.98 11.66 23.81
CA LEU A 430 16.30 11.61 24.40
C LEU A 430 17.20 12.75 23.88
N ALA A 431 17.17 13.02 22.57
CA ALA A 431 17.90 14.12 21.97
C ALA A 431 17.40 15.48 22.47
N ILE A 432 16.09 15.68 22.63
CA ILE A 432 15.56 16.92 23.22
C ILE A 432 16.05 17.11 24.65
N ALA A 433 16.12 16.03 25.43
CA ALA A 433 16.63 16.06 26.81
C ALA A 433 18.13 16.37 26.90
N GLY A 434 18.90 16.06 25.86
CA GLY A 434 20.33 16.35 25.78
C GLY A 434 20.67 17.76 25.27
N ILE A 435 19.67 18.58 24.86
CA ILE A 435 19.91 19.98 24.46
C ILE A 435 20.32 20.80 25.69
N SER A 436 21.30 21.68 25.50
CA SER A 436 21.77 22.57 26.56
C SER A 436 20.67 23.53 27.05
N LEU A 437 20.76 23.96 28.30
CA LEU A 437 19.87 25.00 28.84
C LEU A 437 19.97 26.31 28.04
N ALA A 438 18.95 27.16 28.19
CA ALA A 438 18.79 28.39 27.42
C ALA A 438 19.91 29.44 27.59
N GLU A 439 20.81 29.33 28.58
CA GLU A 439 21.97 30.22 28.74
C GLU A 439 23.22 29.40 29.09
N PRO A 440 23.77 28.65 28.13
CA PRO A 440 24.94 27.82 28.38
C PRO A 440 26.21 28.68 28.38
N LYS A 441 27.15 28.34 29.27
CA LYS A 441 28.48 28.99 29.35
C LYS A 441 29.49 28.44 28.34
N VAL A 442 29.15 27.33 27.70
CA VAL A 442 29.95 26.65 26.68
C VAL A 442 29.09 26.53 25.43
N GLY A 443 29.70 26.63 24.26
CA GLY A 443 29.01 26.55 22.98
C GLY A 443 28.17 25.27 22.87
N PRO A 444 26.84 25.35 22.72
CA PRO A 444 26.00 24.16 22.66
C PRO A 444 26.31 23.34 21.40
N PRO A 445 26.35 22.00 21.51
CA PRO A 445 26.61 21.13 20.36
C PRO A 445 25.47 21.21 19.35
N ALA A 446 25.79 21.12 18.05
CA ALA A 446 24.82 21.19 16.96
C ALA A 446 24.17 19.83 16.61
N TYR A 447 24.30 18.83 17.49
CA TYR A 447 23.95 17.44 17.19
C TYR A 447 22.45 17.23 16.93
N PHE A 448 21.57 18.06 17.49
CA PHE A 448 20.13 17.95 17.29
C PHE A 448 19.74 18.10 15.80
N PHE A 449 20.47 18.91 15.02
CA PHE A 449 20.23 19.01 13.57
C PHE A 449 20.49 17.69 12.83
N SER A 450 21.46 16.89 13.30
CA SER A 450 21.68 15.54 12.76
C SER A 450 20.53 14.59 13.11
N VAL A 451 19.92 14.74 14.28
CA VAL A 451 18.73 13.98 14.70
C VAL A 451 17.56 14.32 13.79
N VAL A 452 17.36 15.61 13.48
CA VAL A 452 16.31 16.06 12.54
C VAL A 452 16.50 15.41 11.18
N SER A 453 17.70 15.47 10.59
CA SER A 453 17.96 14.86 9.28
C SER A 453 17.67 13.35 9.25
N GLN A 454 18.23 12.59 10.19
CA GLN A 454 18.00 11.13 10.25
C GLN A 454 16.53 10.79 10.50
N ASN A 455 15.85 11.56 11.36
CA ASN A 455 14.43 11.37 11.62
C ASN A 455 13.60 11.61 10.34
N THR A 456 13.88 12.70 9.61
CA THR A 456 13.22 13.00 8.34
C THR A 456 13.42 11.88 7.32
N THR A 457 14.63 11.36 7.14
CA THR A 457 14.89 10.23 6.24
C THR A 457 14.05 9.01 6.60
N ILE A 458 14.04 8.62 7.88
CA ILE A 458 13.29 7.44 8.33
C ILE A 458 11.78 7.66 8.19
N VAL A 459 11.27 8.86 8.50
CA VAL A 459 9.85 9.21 8.35
C VAL A 459 9.43 9.15 6.88
N LEU A 460 10.26 9.61 5.94
CA LEU A 460 9.96 9.50 4.50
C LEU A 460 9.86 8.04 4.05
N LEU A 461 10.74 7.16 4.53
CA LEU A 461 10.66 5.71 4.26
C LEU A 461 9.38 5.09 4.85
N LEU A 462 9.03 5.48 6.08
CA LEU A 462 7.82 5.06 6.75
C LEU A 462 6.56 5.53 5.99
N MET A 463 6.52 6.78 5.54
CA MET A 463 5.42 7.32 4.72
C MET A 463 5.23 6.55 3.42
N LYS A 464 6.34 6.28 2.72
CA LYS A 464 6.31 5.49 1.50
C LYS A 464 5.76 4.08 1.73
N GLN A 465 6.17 3.42 2.82
CA GLN A 465 5.65 2.09 3.18
C GLN A 465 4.14 2.11 3.48
N TYR A 466 3.64 3.17 4.13
CA TYR A 466 2.21 3.36 4.37
C TYR A 466 1.43 3.49 3.05
N GLU A 467 1.90 4.32 2.13
CA GLU A 467 1.27 4.52 0.81
C GLU A 467 1.31 3.26 -0.06
N ASP A 468 2.47 2.59 -0.13
CA ASP A 468 2.69 1.46 -1.03
C ASP A 468 2.07 0.14 -0.51
N SER A 469 2.06 -0.09 0.80
CA SER A 469 1.72 -1.40 1.38
C SER A 469 0.50 -1.40 2.31
N VAL A 470 0.24 -0.30 3.03
CA VAL A 470 -0.85 -0.26 4.02
C VAL A 470 -2.13 0.23 3.38
N LEU A 471 -2.09 1.41 2.76
CA LEU A 471 -3.26 2.07 2.18
C LEU A 471 -4.02 1.18 1.16
N PRO A 472 -3.37 0.44 0.24
CA PRO A 472 -4.07 -0.42 -0.71
C PRO A 472 -4.86 -1.55 -0.05
N LEU A 473 -4.44 -2.01 1.13
CA LEU A 473 -5.07 -3.12 1.85
C LEU A 473 -6.25 -2.69 2.73
N ILE A 474 -6.32 -1.41 3.10
CA ILE A 474 -7.35 -0.86 4.00
C ILE A 474 -8.32 0.10 3.31
N LYS A 475 -8.03 0.57 2.10
CA LYS A 475 -8.87 1.54 1.39
C LYS A 475 -10.29 1.02 1.17
N GLY A 476 -11.29 1.81 1.54
CA GLY A 476 -12.70 1.47 1.44
C GLY A 476 -13.20 0.51 2.53
N THR A 477 -12.41 0.27 3.58
CA THR A 477 -12.73 -0.70 4.64
C THR A 477 -13.09 -0.01 5.96
N VAL A 478 -13.72 -0.75 6.88
CA VAL A 478 -14.13 -0.23 8.20
C VAL A 478 -12.97 0.22 9.09
N VAL A 479 -11.75 -0.28 8.85
CA VAL A 479 -10.55 0.07 9.64
C VAL A 479 -9.83 1.31 9.12
N GLU A 480 -10.15 1.78 7.90
CA GLU A 480 -9.44 2.87 7.24
C GLU A 480 -9.35 4.13 8.10
N GLN A 481 -10.48 4.56 8.67
CA GLN A 481 -10.54 5.77 9.50
C GLN A 481 -9.74 5.62 10.80
N CYS A 482 -9.79 4.45 11.43
CA CYS A 482 -9.03 4.16 12.65
C CYS A 482 -7.52 4.23 12.38
N VAL A 483 -7.08 3.54 11.33
CA VAL A 483 -5.69 3.50 10.90
C VAL A 483 -5.19 4.89 10.50
N ALA A 484 -5.93 5.63 9.67
CA ALA A 484 -5.56 6.98 9.24
C ALA A 484 -5.45 7.95 10.44
N LYS A 485 -6.33 7.81 11.44
CA LYS A 485 -6.26 8.62 12.67
C LYS A 485 -5.03 8.28 13.50
N LYS A 486 -4.73 6.99 13.73
CA LYS A 486 -3.53 6.55 14.46
C LYS A 486 -2.25 7.05 13.77
N TRP A 487 -2.18 6.87 12.45
CA TRP A 487 -1.08 7.30 11.61
C TRP A 487 -0.82 8.81 11.69
N SER A 488 -1.85 9.62 11.39
CA SER A 488 -1.74 11.08 11.41
C SER A 488 -1.42 11.65 12.79
N THR A 489 -1.95 11.05 13.86
CA THR A 489 -1.65 11.45 15.24
C THR A 489 -0.17 11.19 15.58
N SER A 490 0.37 10.05 15.16
CA SER A 490 1.77 9.68 15.40
C SER A 490 2.74 10.63 14.71
N LEU A 491 2.51 10.93 13.41
CA LEU A 491 3.34 11.87 12.66
C LEU A 491 3.27 13.29 13.22
N ARG A 492 2.06 13.78 13.54
CA ARG A 492 1.88 15.11 14.14
C ARG A 492 2.60 15.23 15.48
N SER A 493 2.54 14.18 16.31
CA SER A 493 3.24 14.18 17.59
C SER A 493 4.76 14.25 17.42
N LEU A 494 5.32 13.52 16.45
CA LEU A 494 6.75 13.57 16.14
C LEU A 494 7.17 14.96 15.65
N GLU A 495 6.39 15.54 14.74
CA GLU A 495 6.61 16.88 14.21
C GLU A 495 6.62 17.93 15.33
N GLN A 496 5.67 17.86 16.27
CA GLN A 496 5.64 18.75 17.44
C GLN A 496 6.89 18.62 18.31
N LYS A 497 7.38 17.39 18.53
CA LYS A 497 8.61 17.15 19.30
C LYS A 497 9.85 17.70 18.58
N ILE A 498 9.95 17.49 17.27
CA ILE A 498 11.03 18.06 16.45
C ILE A 498 11.02 19.59 16.53
N ASN A 499 9.86 20.23 16.35
CA ASN A 499 9.71 21.68 16.47
C ASN A 499 10.12 22.19 17.86
N MET A 500 9.70 21.49 18.93
CA MET A 500 10.12 21.80 20.30
C MET A 500 11.64 21.70 20.49
N GLY A 501 12.28 20.68 19.90
CA GLY A 501 13.72 20.52 19.96
C GLY A 501 14.48 21.61 19.19
N LEU A 502 14.01 21.97 17.99
CA LEU A 502 14.57 23.08 17.19
C LEU A 502 14.48 24.40 17.96
N GLU A 503 13.32 24.68 18.56
CA GLU A 503 13.10 25.86 19.39
C GLU A 503 14.06 25.92 20.59
N ARG A 504 14.24 24.79 21.29
CA ARG A 504 15.22 24.70 22.41
C ARG A 504 16.65 24.89 21.94
N GLN A 505 17.03 24.31 20.79
CA GLN A 505 18.37 24.46 20.22
C GLN A 505 18.64 25.92 19.84
N LEU A 506 17.70 26.60 19.19
CA LEU A 506 17.83 28.02 18.85
C LEU A 506 17.98 28.89 20.11
N ASN A 507 17.21 28.62 21.16
CA ASN A 507 17.33 29.34 22.43
C ASN A 507 18.71 29.14 23.08
N ALA A 508 19.24 27.91 23.08
CA ALA A 508 20.58 27.63 23.60
C ALA A 508 21.68 28.34 22.78
N VAL A 509 21.56 28.34 21.45
CA VAL A 509 22.49 29.04 20.54
C VAL A 509 22.50 30.54 20.84
N ILE A 510 21.33 31.19 20.90
CA ILE A 510 21.21 32.63 21.18
C ILE A 510 21.65 32.96 22.61
N GLY A 511 21.34 32.10 23.58
CA GLY A 511 21.81 32.25 24.96
C GLY A 511 23.32 32.20 25.09
N TYR A 512 23.99 31.34 24.34
CA TYR A 512 25.45 31.31 24.31
C TYR A 512 26.03 32.59 23.72
N VAL A 513 25.45 33.08 22.60
CA VAL A 513 25.88 34.36 22.01
C VAL A 513 25.70 35.50 23.01
N ARG A 514 24.56 35.55 23.73
CA ARG A 514 24.32 36.52 24.81
C ARG A 514 25.41 36.43 25.88
N PHE A 515 25.74 35.22 26.32
CA PHE A 515 26.77 34.99 27.34
C PHE A 515 28.14 35.51 26.89
N VAL A 516 28.58 35.18 25.66
CA VAL A 516 29.87 35.64 25.12
C VAL A 516 29.91 37.18 25.07
N LEU A 517 28.88 37.81 24.49
CA LEU A 517 28.84 39.27 24.35
C LEU A 517 28.80 39.99 25.71
N SER A 518 27.97 39.53 26.65
CA SER A 518 27.82 40.16 27.96
C SER A 518 29.00 39.93 28.91
N SER A 519 29.74 38.83 28.76
CA SER A 519 30.87 38.50 29.62
C SER A 519 32.20 39.06 29.10
N GLU A 520 32.38 39.13 27.78
CA GLU A 520 33.67 39.48 27.18
C GLU A 520 33.72 40.93 26.64
N GLN A 521 32.60 41.54 26.19
CA GLN A 521 32.60 42.94 25.76
C GLN A 521 32.30 43.90 26.92
N LYS A 522 33.22 44.81 27.20
CA LYS A 522 33.17 45.76 28.31
C LYS A 522 32.82 47.17 27.84
N LYS A 523 32.27 47.98 28.75
CA LYS A 523 31.95 49.40 28.46
C LYS A 523 33.15 50.23 28.03
N ALA A 524 34.35 49.88 28.49
CA ALA A 524 35.59 50.55 28.12
C ALA A 524 35.97 50.30 26.64
N ASP A 525 35.53 49.19 26.04
CA ASP A 525 35.88 48.83 24.65
C ASP A 525 35.20 49.78 23.64
N PHE A 526 34.00 50.25 23.97
CA PHE A 526 33.22 51.19 23.14
C PHE A 526 33.39 52.67 23.54
N ARG A 527 34.11 52.92 24.64
CA ARG A 527 34.53 54.27 25.06
C ARG A 527 36.00 54.26 25.52
N PRO A 528 36.96 53.97 24.62
CA PRO A 528 38.37 54.01 24.96
C PRO A 528 38.84 55.43 25.29
N ASP A 529 39.76 55.56 26.24
CA ASP A 529 40.40 56.85 26.57
C ASP A 529 41.40 57.29 25.48
N SER A 530 41.99 56.33 24.75
CA SER A 530 42.84 56.59 23.59
C SER A 530 42.00 56.83 22.34
N GLN A 531 42.32 57.89 21.58
CA GLN A 531 41.67 58.19 20.29
C GLN A 531 42.23 57.36 19.11
N GLN A 532 43.07 56.34 19.37
CA GLN A 532 43.58 55.45 18.32
C GLN A 532 42.45 54.56 17.81
N ILE A 533 42.19 54.62 16.51
CA ILE A 533 41.18 53.79 15.84
C ILE A 533 41.82 52.45 15.47
N ILE A 534 41.31 51.37 16.05
CA ILE A 534 41.70 50.00 15.69
C ILE A 534 40.75 49.52 14.60
N LEU A 535 41.28 49.17 13.43
CA LEU A 535 40.52 48.61 12.32
C LEU A 535 40.54 47.08 12.39
N GLY A 536 39.47 46.49 12.95
CA GLY A 536 39.30 45.05 13.06
C GLY A 536 38.15 44.68 13.99
N ALA A 537 37.52 43.52 13.76
CA ALA A 537 36.46 43.03 14.63
C ALA A 537 37.01 42.56 15.99
N SER A 538 36.23 42.77 17.04
CA SER A 538 36.52 42.38 18.41
C SER A 538 36.66 40.86 18.55
N ALA A 539 37.48 40.40 19.51
CA ALA A 539 37.64 38.97 19.78
C ALA A 539 36.30 38.27 20.09
N PRO A 540 35.37 38.85 20.87
CA PRO A 540 34.05 38.26 21.10
C PRO A 540 33.21 38.16 19.83
N CYS A 541 33.29 39.14 18.93
CA CYS A 541 32.61 39.08 17.63
C CYS A 541 33.14 37.91 16.79
N GLN A 542 34.46 37.76 16.67
CA GLN A 542 35.06 36.67 15.92
C GLN A 542 34.69 35.29 16.50
N GLN A 543 34.60 35.17 17.82
CA GLN A 543 34.15 33.96 18.50
C GLN A 543 32.69 33.62 18.19
N VAL A 544 31.80 34.62 18.24
CA VAL A 544 30.38 34.46 17.89
C VAL A 544 30.22 34.07 16.43
N VAL A 545 30.91 34.74 15.50
CA VAL A 545 30.83 34.43 14.06
C VAL A 545 31.30 33.00 13.78
N ARG A 546 32.45 32.58 14.31
CA ARG A 546 32.94 31.19 14.13
C ARG A 546 31.94 30.16 14.66
N PHE A 547 31.35 30.42 15.83
CA PHE A 547 30.34 29.54 16.41
C PHE A 547 29.07 29.47 15.57
N LEU A 548 28.54 30.62 15.14
CA LEU A 548 27.33 30.72 14.32
C LEU A 548 27.52 30.10 12.94
N SER A 549 28.68 30.27 12.30
CA SER A 549 29.00 29.58 11.05
C SER A 549 28.96 28.05 11.21
N GLY A 550 29.48 27.54 12.33
CA GLY A 550 29.40 26.11 12.65
C GLY A 550 27.95 25.61 12.83
N GLN A 551 27.11 26.39 13.52
CA GLN A 551 25.68 26.07 13.65
C GLN A 551 24.96 26.13 12.30
N ALA A 552 25.23 27.15 11.48
CA ALA A 552 24.62 27.29 10.16
C ALA A 552 24.96 26.11 9.23
N THR A 553 26.22 25.68 9.19
CA THR A 553 26.61 24.47 8.44
C THR A 553 25.92 23.22 8.97
N ALA A 554 25.70 23.10 10.28
CA ALA A 554 24.96 21.98 10.84
C ALA A 554 23.46 22.04 10.48
N MET A 555 22.85 23.23 10.45
CA MET A 555 21.47 23.42 10.01
C MET A 555 21.31 23.02 8.53
N GLU A 556 22.25 23.37 7.66
CA GLU A 556 22.25 23.00 6.24
C GLU A 556 22.36 21.49 5.99
N ARG A 557 23.03 20.77 6.89
CA ARG A 557 23.08 19.31 6.86
C ARG A 557 21.82 18.67 7.48
N GLY A 558 21.16 19.38 8.40
CA GLY A 558 20.02 18.89 9.16
C GLY A 558 18.67 19.08 8.49
N CYS A 559 18.51 20.21 7.79
CA CYS A 559 17.25 20.65 7.19
C CYS A 559 17.49 21.13 5.75
N ASP A 560 16.47 21.00 4.91
CA ASP A 560 16.50 21.43 3.51
C ASP A 560 15.28 22.30 3.14
N GLY A 561 15.25 22.74 1.87
CA GLY A 561 14.12 23.45 1.28
C GLY A 561 13.63 24.66 2.09
N GLY A 562 12.31 24.78 2.23
CA GLY A 562 11.66 25.85 3.00
C GLY A 562 11.91 25.75 4.51
N ASN A 563 12.09 24.54 5.05
CA ASN A 563 12.34 24.34 6.48
C ASN A 563 13.68 24.98 6.90
N LEU A 564 14.71 24.84 6.06
CA LEU A 564 16.00 25.50 6.27
C LEU A 564 15.88 27.03 6.26
N VAL A 565 15.10 27.59 5.33
CA VAL A 565 14.87 29.04 5.22
C VAL A 565 14.21 29.58 6.48
N VAL A 566 13.13 28.95 6.94
CA VAL A 566 12.41 29.34 8.16
C VAL A 566 13.34 29.30 9.36
N LEU A 567 14.11 28.21 9.49
CA LEU A 567 15.00 28.00 10.63
C LEU A 567 16.15 29.02 10.69
N GLN A 568 16.82 29.28 9.56
CA GLN A 568 17.89 30.29 9.49
C GLN A 568 17.35 31.72 9.64
N THR A 569 16.17 32.00 9.09
CA THR A 569 15.48 33.30 9.25
C THR A 569 15.14 33.56 10.72
N GLU A 570 14.61 32.58 11.44
CA GLU A 570 14.30 32.73 12.87
C GLU A 570 15.57 32.94 13.71
N LEU A 571 16.65 32.21 13.41
CA LEU A 571 17.94 32.44 14.06
C LEU A 571 18.47 33.86 13.80
N ALA A 572 18.39 34.34 12.56
CA ALA A 572 18.82 35.68 12.17
C ALA A 572 18.01 36.76 12.89
N ASN A 573 16.68 36.61 12.97
CA ASN A 573 15.80 37.54 13.67
C ASN A 573 16.10 37.61 15.17
N ARG A 574 16.37 36.46 15.81
CA ARG A 574 16.78 36.43 17.23
C ARG A 574 18.15 37.05 17.45
N LEU A 575 19.09 36.81 16.54
CA LEU A 575 20.41 37.42 16.58
C LEU A 575 20.32 38.94 16.42
N TYR A 576 19.54 39.43 15.46
CA TYR A 576 19.28 40.86 15.27
C TYR A 576 18.74 41.50 16.56
N LYS A 577 17.69 40.94 17.16
CA LYS A 577 17.11 41.43 18.42
C LYS A 577 18.13 41.42 19.56
N LEU A 578 18.94 40.37 19.66
CA LEU A 578 20.00 40.27 20.66
C LEU A 578 21.05 41.36 20.49
N LEU A 579 21.57 41.53 19.26
CA LEU A 579 22.59 42.54 18.95
C LEU A 579 22.06 43.95 19.19
N LEU A 580 20.83 44.24 18.75
CA LEU A 580 20.18 45.52 18.96
C LEU A 580 20.09 45.87 20.46
N HIS A 581 19.59 44.93 21.26
CA HIS A 581 19.48 45.11 22.71
C HIS A 581 20.85 45.26 23.39
N HIS A 582 21.85 44.49 22.96
CA HIS A 582 23.22 44.57 23.48
C HIS A 582 23.84 45.93 23.21
N ILE A 583 23.76 46.44 21.96
CA ILE A 583 24.32 47.73 21.54
C ILE A 583 23.73 48.89 22.37
N GLN A 584 22.43 48.86 22.64
CA GLN A 584 21.73 49.90 23.40
C GLN A 584 22.18 50.03 24.87
N GLN A 585 22.96 49.07 25.40
CA GLN A 585 23.50 49.12 26.76
C GLN A 585 24.81 49.93 26.89
N PHE A 586 25.37 50.38 25.77
CA PHE A 586 26.67 51.04 25.71
C PHE A 586 26.56 52.53 25.32
N THR A 587 27.65 53.25 25.54
CA THR A 587 27.83 54.62 25.09
C THR A 587 29.11 54.67 24.25
N PHE A 588 29.07 55.34 23.11
CA PHE A 588 30.10 55.22 22.08
C PHE A 588 30.85 56.53 21.85
N ASN A 589 32.17 56.45 21.74
CA ASN A 589 32.99 57.48 21.08
C ASN A 589 33.38 57.07 19.65
N SER A 590 33.99 57.96 18.88
CA SER A 590 34.30 57.68 17.47
C SER A 590 35.13 56.40 17.28
N ALA A 591 36.11 56.14 18.16
CA ALA A 591 36.93 54.93 18.09
C ALA A 591 36.12 53.66 18.42
N GLY A 592 35.29 53.67 19.46
CA GLY A 592 34.43 52.55 19.83
C GLY A 592 33.28 52.30 18.83
N ALA A 593 32.73 53.35 18.24
CA ALA A 593 31.73 53.24 17.19
C ALA A 593 32.31 52.63 15.90
N MET A 594 33.57 52.94 15.56
CA MET A 594 34.29 52.25 14.47
C MET A 594 34.49 50.76 14.73
N LEU A 595 34.83 50.38 15.97
CA LEU A 595 34.91 48.97 16.37
C LEU A 595 33.56 48.25 16.20
N LEU A 596 32.46 48.88 16.61
CA LEU A 596 31.11 48.34 16.41
C LEU A 596 30.78 48.15 14.92
N LEU A 597 31.18 49.08 14.04
CA LEU A 597 30.99 48.93 12.59
C LEU A 597 31.78 47.75 12.03
N CYS A 598 33.01 47.52 12.51
CA CYS A 598 33.77 46.33 12.13
C CYS A 598 33.05 45.04 12.58
N ASP A 599 32.53 45.00 13.81
CA ASP A 599 31.78 43.85 14.33
C ASP A 599 30.50 43.59 13.53
N LEU A 600 29.70 44.62 13.26
CA LEU A 600 28.47 44.52 12.48
C LEU A 600 28.71 44.09 11.03
N ASN A 601 29.85 44.48 10.43
CA ASN A 601 30.22 43.99 9.11
C ASN A 601 30.54 42.49 9.11
N GLU A 602 31.22 41.97 10.13
CA GLU A 602 31.46 40.53 10.25
C GLU A 602 30.16 39.75 10.51
N TYR A 603 29.26 40.27 11.35
CA TYR A 603 27.93 39.66 11.52
C TYR A 603 27.11 39.66 10.23
N ARG A 604 27.08 40.78 9.49
CA ARG A 604 26.42 40.87 8.18
C ARG A 604 26.99 39.87 7.19
N LYS A 605 28.31 39.77 7.11
CA LYS A 605 28.99 38.82 6.24
C LYS A 605 28.64 37.38 6.61
N CYS A 606 28.62 37.03 7.89
CA CYS A 606 28.18 35.72 8.35
C CYS A 606 26.72 35.41 7.94
N VAL A 607 25.80 36.33 8.22
CA VAL A 607 24.36 36.16 7.94
C VAL A 607 24.06 36.15 6.44
N SER A 608 24.84 36.88 5.62
CA SER A 608 24.69 36.88 4.16
C SER A 608 24.95 35.53 3.49
N GLN A 609 25.61 34.60 4.19
CA GLN A 609 25.84 33.24 3.71
C GLN A 609 24.63 32.32 3.96
N TRP A 610 23.64 32.76 4.75
CA TRP A 610 22.47 31.98 5.11
C TRP A 610 21.36 32.14 4.07
N ARG A 611 20.42 31.19 4.05
CA ARG A 611 19.19 31.23 3.25
C ARG A 611 18.09 31.93 4.03
N LEU A 612 17.88 33.21 3.74
CA LEU A 612 17.01 34.08 4.51
C LEU A 612 15.88 34.65 3.68
N GLU A 613 14.78 34.99 4.36
CA GLU A 613 13.79 35.91 3.81
C GLU A 613 14.38 37.32 3.64
N ALA A 614 13.95 38.03 2.60
CA ALA A 614 14.50 39.34 2.25
C ALA A 614 14.41 40.37 3.39
N ASN A 615 13.37 40.28 4.24
CA ASN A 615 13.19 41.17 5.37
C ASN A 615 14.30 41.03 6.43
N ALA A 616 14.71 39.80 6.73
CA ALA A 616 15.78 39.55 7.71
C ALA A 616 17.11 40.13 7.22
N THR A 617 17.45 39.98 5.93
CA THR A 617 18.65 40.60 5.36
C THR A 617 18.62 42.12 5.51
N ARG A 618 17.50 42.78 5.16
CA ARG A 618 17.34 44.23 5.30
C ARG A 618 17.53 44.72 6.74
N GLN A 619 17.02 43.99 7.73
CA GLN A 619 17.21 44.36 9.15
C GLN A 619 18.68 44.49 9.55
N PHE A 620 19.56 43.61 9.05
CA PHE A 620 21.00 43.72 9.31
C PHE A 620 21.66 44.88 8.55
N GLU A 621 21.16 45.26 7.37
CA GLU A 621 21.60 46.46 6.65
C GLU A 621 21.21 47.74 7.40
N SER A 622 19.95 47.80 7.87
CA SER A 622 19.44 48.88 8.70
C SER A 622 20.19 48.99 10.02
N LEU A 623 20.53 47.86 10.67
CA LEU A 623 21.34 47.86 11.91
C LEU A 623 22.73 48.50 11.70
N HIS A 624 23.38 48.15 10.58
CA HIS A 624 24.67 48.76 10.24
C HIS A 624 24.51 50.25 9.91
N ALA A 625 23.44 50.65 9.22
CA ALA A 625 23.15 52.06 8.98
C ALA A 625 22.87 52.84 10.28
N LEU A 626 22.18 52.23 11.25
CA LEU A 626 21.96 52.81 12.58
C LEU A 626 23.28 53.01 13.32
N ALA A 627 24.20 52.03 13.26
CA ALA A 627 25.52 52.16 13.87
C ALA A 627 26.40 53.24 13.19
N ASN A 628 26.22 53.51 11.89
CA ASN A 628 26.91 54.62 11.21
C ASN A 628 26.60 55.97 11.87
N LEU A 629 25.39 56.17 12.41
CA LEU A 629 25.01 57.40 13.13
C LEU A 629 25.89 57.68 14.36
N LEU A 630 26.56 56.66 14.90
CA LEU A 630 27.45 56.78 16.05
C LEU A 630 28.87 57.28 15.66
N VAL A 631 29.25 57.17 14.39
CA VAL A 631 30.57 57.56 13.89
C VAL A 631 30.55 58.92 13.18
N VAL A 632 29.46 59.21 12.46
CA VAL A 632 29.35 60.40 11.60
C VAL A 632 29.55 61.70 12.40
N LEU A 633 30.19 62.69 11.78
CA LEU A 633 30.38 64.02 12.39
C LEU A 633 29.02 64.71 12.64
N PRO A 634 28.90 65.54 13.68
CA PRO A 634 27.65 66.22 14.02
C PRO A 634 26.95 66.92 12.84
N ASP A 635 27.72 67.56 11.96
CA ASP A 635 27.21 68.32 10.82
C ASP A 635 26.50 67.44 9.78
N ASN A 636 26.92 66.18 9.65
CA ASN A 636 26.40 65.22 8.67
C ASN A 636 25.36 64.25 9.28
N LEU A 637 25.01 64.43 10.56
CA LEU A 637 24.15 63.50 11.29
C LEU A 637 22.70 63.52 10.77
N SER A 638 22.21 64.70 10.37
CA SER A 638 20.87 64.86 9.77
C SER A 638 20.76 64.06 8.48
N ASP A 639 21.73 64.22 7.57
CA ASP A 639 21.71 63.52 6.28
C ASP A 639 21.85 62.01 6.44
N ALA A 640 22.71 61.57 7.37
CA ALA A 640 22.87 60.15 7.67
C ALA A 640 21.60 59.51 8.27
N ALA A 641 20.83 60.27 9.07
CA ALA A 641 19.56 59.81 9.64
C ALA A 641 18.46 59.64 8.58
N HIS A 642 18.55 60.33 7.43
CA HIS A 642 17.62 60.21 6.29
C HIS A 642 18.13 59.22 5.21
N SER A 643 19.07 58.35 5.56
CA SER A 643 19.56 57.31 4.65
C SER A 643 18.43 56.39 4.17
N PRO A 644 18.39 55.98 2.89
CA PRO A 644 17.38 55.06 2.37
C PRO A 644 17.41 53.69 3.06
N MET A 645 18.51 53.32 3.71
CA MET A 645 18.62 52.08 4.49
C MET A 645 17.88 52.15 5.85
N LEU A 646 17.43 53.34 6.25
CA LEU A 646 16.69 53.61 7.49
C LEU A 646 15.23 54.00 7.22
N SER A 647 14.75 53.96 5.97
CA SER A 647 13.38 54.37 5.61
C SER A 647 12.30 53.58 6.34
N ASP A 648 12.58 52.29 6.57
CA ASP A 648 11.65 51.34 7.17
C ASP A 648 11.91 51.16 8.69
N VAL A 649 12.75 52.02 9.29
CA VAL A 649 13.13 51.97 10.70
C VAL A 649 12.37 53.02 11.49
N ASP A 650 11.77 52.64 12.62
CA ASP A 650 11.06 53.56 13.50
C ASP A 650 11.95 54.74 13.93
N HIS A 651 11.43 55.97 13.78
CA HIS A 651 12.14 57.20 14.16
C HIS A 651 12.58 57.22 15.63
N THR A 652 11.81 56.56 16.52
CA THR A 652 12.17 56.39 17.93
C THR A 652 13.48 55.61 18.08
N LEU A 653 13.68 54.55 17.30
CA LEU A 653 14.89 53.75 17.33
C LEU A 653 16.10 54.54 16.80
N ILE A 654 15.92 55.32 15.72
CA ILE A 654 16.96 56.23 15.19
C ILE A 654 17.39 57.22 16.28
N GLN A 655 16.44 57.83 16.98
CA GLN A 655 16.71 58.74 18.09
C GLN A 655 17.42 58.06 19.26
N ASP A 656 17.00 56.84 19.61
CA ASP A 656 17.63 56.09 20.68
C ASP A 656 19.08 55.74 20.35
N PHE A 657 19.41 55.45 19.09
CA PHE A 657 20.81 55.29 18.66
C PHE A 657 21.62 56.58 18.79
N ILE A 658 21.08 57.73 18.38
CA ILE A 658 21.78 59.02 18.51
C ILE A 658 22.10 59.35 19.98
N LYS A 659 21.20 58.99 20.92
CA LYS A 659 21.43 59.14 22.37
C LYS A 659 22.59 58.30 22.90
N LEU A 660 23.00 57.23 22.21
CA LEU A 660 24.13 56.39 22.63
C LEU A 660 25.49 57.07 22.38
N ARG A 661 25.54 58.20 21.68
CA ARG A 661 26.79 58.93 21.45
C ARG A 661 27.30 59.61 22.71
N HIS A 662 28.61 59.58 22.94
CA HIS A 662 29.22 60.25 24.10
C HIS A 662 29.08 61.77 24.07
N ASP A 663 29.03 62.37 22.88
CA ASP A 663 28.90 63.80 22.65
C ASP A 663 27.44 64.25 22.60
N TYR A 664 26.46 63.35 22.78
CA TYR A 664 25.02 63.64 22.61
C TYR A 664 24.56 64.90 23.37
N LYS A 665 25.00 65.09 24.61
CA LYS A 665 24.63 66.27 25.43
C LYS A 665 25.21 67.59 24.90
N ASN A 666 26.27 67.52 24.11
CA ASN A 666 26.95 68.67 23.50
C ASN A 666 26.49 68.94 22.07
N LEU A 667 25.79 67.98 21.46
CA LEU A 667 25.15 68.18 20.18
C LEU A 667 24.03 69.21 20.39
N LYS A 668 24.19 70.41 19.80
CA LYS A 668 23.11 71.41 19.70
C LYS A 668 22.10 70.91 18.67
N ILE A 669 21.43 69.84 19.03
CA ILE A 669 20.48 69.15 18.19
C ILE A 669 19.18 69.95 18.23
N SER A 670 19.03 70.87 17.28
CA SER A 670 17.74 71.21 16.68
C SER A 670 17.36 70.10 15.70
N VAL A 671 17.29 68.87 16.18
CA VAL A 671 16.78 67.73 15.41
C VAL A 671 15.27 67.76 15.61
N ASN A 672 14.65 68.72 14.93
CA ASN A 672 13.28 68.54 14.47
C ASN A 672 13.34 67.47 13.38
N LEU A 673 13.39 66.19 13.77
CA LEU A 673 12.96 65.11 12.90
C LEU A 673 11.44 65.17 12.89
N TYR A 674 10.90 66.01 12.01
CA TYR A 674 9.52 65.94 11.57
C TYR A 674 9.50 65.60 10.09
#